data_AF-A0A6P5XAP9-F1
#
_entry.id   AF-A0A6P5XAP9-F1
#
_cell.length_a   1.000
_cell.length_b   1.000
_cell.length_c   1.000
_cell.angle_alpha   90.00
_cell.angle_beta   90.00
_cell.angle_gamma   90.00
#
_symmetry.space_group_name_H-M   'P 1'
#
loop_
_entity.id
_entity.type
_entity.pdbx_description
1 polymer ?
#
loop_
_entity_poly.entity_id
_entity_poly.type
_entity_poly.pdbx_seq_one_letter_code
_entity_poly.pdbx_strand_id
1 'polypeptide(L)'
;MATTKTGRSTRPTAAAKENGTKTEEGLNVFKSDKFDADTFVQSKCSLDDKEIRQLCSYLLDLKRASAEEMRKSVYANYSAFIRTSKEISDLEGELSSIRNLLSTQAALIHGLAEGVHIDLLSAKASEGPTSNGLLNIEDIELSDLEKWSTEFPDRLDVLLAEKRVDEALAALDEGERAVSEAKETNSLSPAALTSLQTAITEHKQKLADQLAEAACQPSTRGAELRAAILALKKLGDGPRAHALLLNAHFQRYQYNMLSLRPSSTSYGGAYTAALSQLVFSAIAQAASDSLGIFGKEPAYTSELVMWATKQTEAFALLVKRHALASSAAAGGLRAAAECVQIALGHCSLLEARGLALCPVLLKLFRLSVEQALNANLKRIEESTAALAAADDWVLTYPLSGIRQSGWPSGASLGNTTSFQHKLTSSAHRFNSMVQDFFEDVGPLLSMQLGGQTLEGLFQVFNSYVNMLIKALPGSMDEEANFEGSGNNIVQTAETEAQQIALLANASLLADELLPRAAMKLSPSQASHKDDHRRRTSDRQNRHPEQREWKRRLVSSVERLKNTFCQQHALDLIFTEEGDSNVTAEMYINMDGSADEVEWFPSLLFQELFAKLNRMASLAADMFIGRERFATLLLMRLTETVIIWLSEDQSFWDDIEEGPRPLGPLGLQQLYLDIKFVLCFASQGRYLSRNLHRVVNEIIAKAMAAFGATGMDPYSVLPDDDWFNDICQDAIERLSGKPKAERDLNSPTASVSAQSISSVRSHGSS
;
A
#
# COMPACT_ATOMS: atom_id res chain seq x y z
N MET A 1 13.88 -18.89 -72.16
CA MET A 1 14.66 -19.95 -71.48
C MET A 1 15.61 -19.28 -70.50
N ALA A 2 15.49 -19.64 -69.21
CA ALA A 2 16.52 -19.61 -68.15
C ALA A 2 17.21 -18.27 -67.80
N THR A 3 17.43 -17.84 -66.56
CA THR A 3 17.19 -18.38 -65.21
C THR A 3 17.45 -17.23 -64.23
N THR A 4 16.48 -16.90 -63.38
CA THR A 4 16.63 -16.02 -62.22
C THR A 4 17.27 -16.78 -61.05
N LYS A 5 18.44 -16.34 -60.57
CA LYS A 5 19.08 -16.87 -59.36
C LYS A 5 18.59 -16.11 -58.12
N THR A 6 17.88 -16.83 -57.26
CA THR A 6 17.49 -16.43 -55.90
C THR A 6 18.67 -16.56 -54.93
N GLY A 7 19.09 -15.46 -54.32
CA GLY A 7 19.95 -15.46 -53.13
C GLY A 7 19.09 -15.44 -51.87
N ARG A 8 19.02 -16.58 -51.17
CA ARG A 8 18.26 -16.78 -49.93
C ARG A 8 19.14 -16.37 -48.75
N SER A 9 18.82 -15.25 -48.10
CA SER A 9 19.39 -14.86 -46.81
C SER A 9 18.85 -15.80 -45.71
N THR A 10 19.76 -16.58 -45.12
CA THR A 10 19.51 -17.48 -43.98
C THR A 10 19.33 -16.66 -42.70
N ARG A 11 18.11 -16.69 -42.15
CA ARG A 11 17.72 -16.17 -40.84
C ARG A 11 18.15 -17.17 -39.74
N PRO A 12 18.77 -16.75 -38.62
CA PRO A 12 19.15 -17.67 -37.56
C PRO A 12 17.91 -18.07 -36.74
N THR A 13 17.53 -19.35 -36.81
CA THR A 13 16.42 -19.93 -36.02
C THR A 13 16.90 -21.02 -35.05
N ALA A 14 18.21 -21.16 -34.84
CA ALA A 14 18.79 -22.23 -34.03
C ALA A 14 18.85 -21.94 -32.51
N ALA A 15 18.87 -20.67 -32.08
CA ALA A 15 19.13 -20.33 -30.66
C ALA A 15 17.95 -20.58 -29.69
N ALA A 16 16.71 -20.63 -30.18
CA ALA A 16 15.53 -20.80 -29.32
C ALA A 16 15.30 -22.26 -28.87
N LYS A 17 15.74 -23.25 -29.66
CA LYS A 17 15.57 -24.68 -29.33
C LYS A 17 16.62 -25.18 -28.32
N GLU A 18 17.84 -24.64 -28.34
CA GLU A 18 18.92 -25.02 -27.41
C GLU A 18 18.67 -24.56 -25.97
N ASN A 19 17.97 -23.43 -25.77
CA ASN A 19 17.64 -22.96 -24.42
C ASN A 19 16.49 -23.75 -23.78
N GLY A 20 15.58 -24.32 -24.58
CA GLY A 20 14.49 -25.17 -24.11
C GLY A 20 14.95 -26.52 -23.56
N THR A 21 15.92 -27.16 -24.23
CA THR A 21 16.48 -28.45 -23.77
C THR A 21 17.33 -28.30 -22.50
N LYS A 22 18.11 -27.22 -22.38
CA LYS A 22 18.90 -26.92 -21.16
C LYS A 22 18.04 -26.62 -19.92
N THR A 23 16.85 -26.08 -20.11
CA THR A 23 15.91 -25.78 -19.00
C THR A 23 15.14 -27.03 -18.57
N GLU A 24 14.75 -27.91 -19.49
CA GLU A 24 14.15 -29.22 -19.15
C GLU A 24 15.10 -30.13 -18.36
N GLU A 25 16.38 -30.18 -18.74
CA GLU A 25 17.41 -30.95 -18.02
C GLU A 25 17.65 -30.44 -16.60
N GLY A 26 17.65 -29.11 -16.40
CA GLY A 26 17.78 -28.48 -15.09
C GLY A 26 16.61 -28.75 -14.14
N LEU A 27 15.40 -28.95 -14.69
CA LEU A 27 14.19 -29.28 -13.94
C LEU A 27 14.20 -30.72 -13.39
N ASN A 28 14.91 -31.64 -14.04
CA ASN A 28 14.91 -33.06 -13.67
C ASN A 28 15.52 -33.33 -12.29
N VAL A 29 16.50 -32.51 -11.88
CA VAL A 29 17.11 -32.60 -10.53
C VAL A 29 16.08 -32.33 -9.42
N PHE A 30 15.13 -31.42 -9.67
CA PHE A 30 14.10 -31.02 -8.72
C PHE A 30 12.82 -31.88 -8.78
N LYS A 31 12.69 -32.76 -9.78
CA LYS A 31 11.54 -33.68 -9.94
C LYS A 31 11.73 -35.02 -9.22
N SER A 32 12.90 -35.26 -8.63
CA SER A 32 13.19 -36.49 -7.92
C SER A 32 12.50 -36.51 -6.54
N ASP A 33 11.75 -37.58 -6.24
CA ASP A 33 11.14 -37.81 -4.92
C ASP A 33 12.17 -37.96 -3.78
N LYS A 34 13.46 -38.06 -4.13
CA LYS A 34 14.60 -38.17 -3.18
C LYS A 34 15.45 -36.89 -3.11
N PHE A 35 14.93 -35.76 -3.59
CA PHE A 35 15.66 -34.50 -3.55
C PHE A 35 15.79 -33.99 -2.10
N ASP A 36 17.03 -33.74 -1.67
CA ASP A 36 17.34 -33.15 -0.38
C ASP A 36 17.85 -31.71 -0.57
N ALA A 37 17.08 -30.75 -0.07
CA ALA A 37 17.36 -29.33 -0.18
C ALA A 37 18.63 -28.93 0.59
N ASP A 38 18.88 -29.54 1.74
CA ASP A 38 20.02 -29.17 2.59
C ASP A 38 21.33 -29.65 1.97
N THR A 39 21.34 -30.88 1.45
CA THR A 39 22.48 -31.43 0.71
C THR A 39 22.75 -30.64 -0.59
N PHE A 40 21.68 -30.22 -1.30
CA PHE A 40 21.81 -29.40 -2.50
C PHE A 40 22.45 -28.04 -2.21
N VAL A 41 21.99 -27.34 -1.17
CA VAL A 41 22.54 -26.04 -0.76
C VAL A 41 23.98 -26.19 -0.29
N GLN A 42 24.28 -27.18 0.54
CA GLN A 42 25.65 -27.45 1.03
C GLN A 42 26.63 -27.70 -0.12
N SER A 43 26.21 -28.42 -1.17
CA SER A 43 27.03 -28.66 -2.37
C SER A 43 27.34 -27.38 -3.19
N LYS A 44 26.62 -26.28 -2.92
CA LYS A 44 26.74 -24.98 -3.62
C LYS A 44 27.31 -23.87 -2.73
N CYS A 45 27.59 -24.15 -1.46
CA CYS A 45 28.14 -23.18 -0.50
C CYS A 45 29.65 -22.87 -0.70
N SER A 46 30.35 -23.53 -1.63
CA SER A 46 31.77 -23.26 -1.94
C SER A 46 31.98 -22.30 -3.13
N LEU A 47 30.93 -21.61 -3.57
CA LEU A 47 30.94 -20.77 -4.76
C LEU A 47 31.27 -19.31 -4.42
N ASP A 48 31.93 -18.62 -5.34
CA ASP A 48 32.24 -17.19 -5.23
C ASP A 48 30.98 -16.31 -5.39
N ASP A 49 31.00 -15.08 -4.88
CA ASP A 49 29.85 -14.17 -4.84
C ASP A 49 29.27 -13.81 -6.24
N LYS A 50 30.09 -13.92 -7.30
CA LYS A 50 29.61 -13.80 -8.69
C LYS A 50 28.87 -15.06 -9.16
N GLU A 51 29.36 -16.23 -8.78
CA GLU A 51 28.78 -17.53 -9.11
C GLU A 51 27.46 -17.75 -8.37
N ILE A 52 27.35 -17.27 -7.12
CA ILE A 52 26.11 -17.27 -6.34
C ILE A 52 25.04 -16.42 -7.04
N ARG A 53 25.37 -15.21 -7.49
CA ARG A 53 24.42 -14.35 -8.22
C ARG A 53 23.96 -14.98 -9.53
N GLN A 54 24.87 -15.62 -10.25
CA GLN A 54 24.54 -16.34 -11.49
C GLN A 54 23.65 -17.56 -11.21
N LEU A 55 23.92 -18.31 -10.13
CA LEU A 55 23.09 -19.42 -9.68
C LEU A 55 21.69 -18.97 -9.25
N CYS A 56 21.56 -17.84 -8.53
CA CYS A 56 20.27 -17.26 -8.17
C CYS A 56 19.47 -16.85 -9.41
N SER A 57 20.10 -16.22 -10.40
CA SER A 57 19.45 -15.88 -11.68
C SER A 57 18.96 -17.14 -12.39
N TYR A 58 19.81 -18.16 -12.49
CA TYR A 58 19.46 -19.44 -13.10
C TYR A 58 18.28 -20.13 -12.40
N LEU A 59 18.25 -20.14 -11.06
CA LEU A 59 17.15 -20.71 -10.30
C LEU A 59 15.84 -19.92 -10.46
N LEU A 60 15.92 -18.59 -10.58
CA LEU A 60 14.75 -17.75 -10.86
C LEU A 60 14.18 -18.01 -12.26
N ASP A 61 15.04 -18.18 -13.27
CA ASP A 61 14.62 -18.51 -14.63
C ASP A 61 14.01 -19.92 -14.69
N LEU A 62 14.61 -20.89 -13.99
CA LEU A 62 14.08 -22.25 -13.87
C LEU A 62 12.72 -22.28 -13.17
N LYS A 63 12.52 -21.45 -12.13
CA LYS A 63 11.24 -21.27 -11.45
C LYS A 63 10.16 -20.72 -12.40
N ARG A 64 10.49 -19.74 -13.25
CA ARG A 64 9.56 -19.21 -14.25
C ARG A 64 9.19 -20.29 -15.28
N ALA A 65 10.18 -21.02 -15.80
CA ALA A 65 9.96 -22.11 -16.75
C ALA A 65 9.09 -23.24 -16.14
N SER A 66 9.34 -23.61 -14.88
CA SER A 66 8.55 -24.58 -14.13
C SER A 66 7.08 -24.16 -13.99
N ALA A 67 6.83 -22.90 -13.63
CA ALA A 67 5.48 -22.38 -13.50
C ALA A 67 4.73 -22.38 -14.82
N GLU A 68 5.42 -22.09 -15.93
CA GLU A 68 4.83 -22.09 -17.26
C GLU A 68 4.52 -23.49 -17.77
N GLU A 69 5.39 -24.48 -17.49
CA GLU A 69 5.13 -25.89 -17.80
C GLU A 69 4.00 -26.47 -16.94
N MET A 70 3.96 -26.13 -15.65
CA MET A 70 2.83 -26.48 -14.78
C MET A 70 1.52 -25.89 -15.32
N ARG A 71 1.55 -24.63 -15.77
CA ARG A 71 0.39 -23.99 -16.39
C ARG A 71 -0.05 -24.75 -17.64
N LYS A 72 0.87 -25.07 -18.56
CA LYS A 72 0.56 -25.84 -19.78
C LYS A 72 -0.01 -27.22 -19.47
N SER A 73 0.59 -27.96 -18.52
CA SER A 73 0.12 -29.27 -18.09
C SER A 73 -1.27 -29.21 -17.45
N VAL A 74 -1.53 -28.23 -16.58
CA VAL A 74 -2.85 -28.03 -15.98
C VAL A 74 -3.89 -27.68 -17.04
N TYR A 75 -3.58 -26.80 -18.00
CA TYR A 75 -4.49 -26.46 -19.10
C TYR A 75 -4.75 -27.66 -20.03
N ALA A 76 -3.73 -28.44 -20.36
CA ALA A 76 -3.87 -29.63 -21.21
C ALA A 76 -4.73 -30.71 -20.55
N ASN A 77 -4.61 -30.89 -19.23
CA ASN A 77 -5.35 -31.89 -18.46
C ASN A 77 -6.65 -31.35 -17.85
N TYR A 78 -6.98 -30.07 -18.04
CA TYR A 78 -8.16 -29.42 -17.46
C TYR A 78 -9.45 -30.11 -17.90
N SER A 79 -9.55 -30.46 -19.19
CA SER A 79 -10.72 -31.16 -19.73
C SER A 79 -10.90 -32.56 -19.13
N ALA A 80 -9.80 -33.29 -18.92
CA ALA A 80 -9.81 -34.58 -18.23
C ALA A 80 -10.27 -34.39 -16.78
N PHE A 81 -9.68 -33.45 -16.04
CA PHE A 81 -10.03 -33.17 -14.64
C PHE A 81 -11.51 -32.80 -14.46
N ILE A 82 -12.05 -31.93 -15.32
CA ILE A 82 -13.47 -31.54 -15.26
C ILE A 82 -14.38 -32.73 -15.56
N ARG A 83 -14.01 -33.57 -16.53
CA ARG A 83 -14.76 -34.79 -16.86
C ARG A 83 -14.73 -35.79 -15.71
N THR A 84 -13.57 -36.08 -15.13
CA THR A 84 -13.45 -36.99 -13.98
C THR A 84 -14.18 -36.45 -12.75
N SER A 85 -14.12 -35.15 -12.49
CA SER A 85 -14.86 -34.52 -11.38
C SER A 85 -16.37 -34.63 -11.56
N LYS A 86 -16.86 -34.51 -12.81
CA LYS A 86 -18.27 -34.71 -13.11
C LYS A 86 -18.68 -36.16 -12.95
N GLU A 87 -17.88 -37.10 -13.47
CA GLU A 87 -18.10 -38.54 -13.29
C GLU A 87 -18.13 -38.93 -11.80
N ILE A 88 -17.25 -38.36 -10.96
CA ILE A 88 -17.27 -38.56 -9.50
C ILE A 88 -18.55 -38.01 -8.87
N SER A 89 -18.97 -36.80 -9.25
CA SER A 89 -20.21 -36.20 -8.74
C SER A 89 -21.46 -37.01 -9.13
N ASP A 90 -21.47 -37.57 -10.34
CA ASP A 90 -22.54 -38.46 -10.80
C ASP A 90 -22.54 -39.77 -9.98
N LEU A 91 -21.35 -40.34 -9.71
CA LEU A 91 -21.15 -41.52 -8.87
C LEU A 91 -21.56 -41.30 -7.40
N GLU A 92 -21.27 -40.13 -6.83
CA GLU A 92 -21.73 -39.74 -5.50
C GLU A 92 -23.27 -39.64 -5.43
N GLY A 93 -23.90 -39.17 -6.52
CA GLY A 93 -25.35 -39.18 -6.69
C GLY A 93 -25.94 -40.59 -6.71
N GLU A 94 -25.34 -41.49 -7.50
CA GLU A 94 -25.73 -42.90 -7.56
C GLU A 94 -25.54 -43.61 -6.21
N LEU A 95 -24.43 -43.36 -5.51
CA LEU A 95 -24.14 -43.96 -4.20
C LEU A 95 -25.11 -43.44 -3.12
N SER A 96 -25.51 -42.17 -3.21
CA SER A 96 -26.56 -41.60 -2.37
C SER A 96 -27.93 -42.26 -2.64
N SER A 97 -28.23 -42.56 -3.90
CA SER A 97 -29.45 -43.30 -4.30
C SER A 97 -29.44 -44.73 -3.76
N ILE A 98 -28.32 -45.45 -3.89
CA ILE A 98 -28.15 -46.82 -3.34
C ILE A 98 -28.29 -46.82 -1.82
N ARG A 99 -27.68 -45.85 -1.13
CA ARG A 99 -27.81 -45.72 0.33
C ARG A 99 -29.27 -45.50 0.74
N ASN A 100 -29.99 -44.64 0.03
CA ASN A 100 -31.41 -44.41 0.28
C ASN A 100 -32.21 -45.71 0.04
N LEU A 101 -31.96 -46.42 -1.06
CA LEU A 101 -32.62 -47.69 -1.38
C LEU A 101 -32.38 -48.74 -0.28
N LEU A 102 -31.13 -48.91 0.15
CA LEU A 102 -30.74 -49.81 1.25
C LEU A 102 -31.40 -49.41 2.57
N SER A 103 -31.51 -48.11 2.85
CA SER A 103 -32.21 -47.61 4.05
C SER A 103 -33.71 -47.94 4.01
N THR A 104 -34.37 -47.77 2.86
CA THR A 104 -35.76 -48.21 2.68
C THR A 104 -35.93 -49.72 2.78
N GLN A 105 -35.00 -50.51 2.25
CA GLN A 105 -35.03 -51.97 2.38
C GLN A 105 -34.81 -52.41 3.84
N ALA A 106 -33.88 -51.80 4.55
CA ALA A 106 -33.67 -52.05 5.97
C ALA A 106 -34.92 -51.70 6.78
N ALA A 107 -35.57 -50.56 6.50
CA ALA A 107 -36.83 -50.19 7.14
C ALA A 107 -37.97 -51.19 6.86
N LEU A 108 -38.07 -51.73 5.64
CA LEU A 108 -39.03 -52.78 5.29
C LEU A 108 -38.71 -54.12 5.99
N ILE A 109 -37.43 -54.49 6.09
CA ILE A 109 -36.99 -55.71 6.80
C ILE A 109 -37.27 -55.56 8.30
N HIS A 110 -37.01 -54.39 8.88
CA HIS A 110 -37.36 -54.10 10.28
C HIS A 110 -38.88 -54.15 10.50
N GLY A 111 -39.68 -53.57 9.60
CA GLY A 111 -41.14 -53.68 9.66
C GLY A 111 -41.67 -55.11 9.50
N LEU A 112 -41.01 -55.94 8.69
CA LEU A 112 -41.32 -57.37 8.54
C LEU A 112 -40.87 -58.19 9.76
N ALA A 113 -39.71 -57.89 10.35
CA ALA A 113 -39.21 -58.55 11.55
C ALA A 113 -40.07 -58.22 12.78
N GLU A 114 -40.58 -56.99 12.88
CA GLU A 114 -41.55 -56.59 13.90
C GLU A 114 -42.93 -57.21 13.66
N GLY A 115 -43.34 -57.41 12.40
CA GLY A 115 -44.62 -58.03 12.04
C GLY A 115 -44.70 -59.56 12.21
N VAL A 116 -43.58 -60.25 12.46
CA VAL A 116 -43.52 -61.72 12.62
C VAL A 116 -43.42 -62.16 14.10
N HIS A 117 -43.42 -61.23 15.06
CA HIS A 117 -43.42 -61.53 16.49
C HIS A 117 -44.80 -61.36 17.15
N ILE A 118 -45.84 -61.95 16.55
CA ILE A 118 -47.12 -62.21 17.24
C ILE A 118 -47.52 -63.66 16.96
N ASP A 119 -47.81 -64.36 18.05
CA ASP A 119 -48.31 -65.74 18.14
C ASP A 119 -47.32 -66.85 17.82
N LEU A 120 -46.49 -67.20 18.80
CA LEU A 120 -46.31 -68.58 19.27
C LEU A 120 -45.56 -68.55 20.61
N LEU A 121 -46.06 -69.32 21.58
CA LEU A 121 -45.53 -69.57 22.93
C LEU A 121 -46.14 -68.74 24.08
N SER A 122 -47.44 -68.95 24.34
CA SER A 122 -47.91 -69.06 25.74
C SER A 122 -49.18 -69.93 25.84
N ALA A 123 -48.98 -71.19 26.22
CA ALA A 123 -49.96 -72.17 26.74
C ALA A 123 -49.19 -73.51 26.81
N LYS A 124 -49.04 -74.25 27.93
CA LYS A 124 -49.94 -74.60 29.03
C LYS A 124 -49.13 -75.18 30.20
N ALA A 125 -49.76 -75.16 31.38
CA ALA A 125 -49.38 -75.84 32.62
C ALA A 125 -49.29 -77.38 32.52
N SER A 126 -48.48 -78.02 33.38
CA SER A 126 -48.92 -78.93 34.48
C SER A 126 -47.80 -79.87 34.97
N GLU A 127 -47.83 -80.14 36.29
CA GLU A 127 -47.39 -81.34 37.05
C GLU A 127 -45.89 -81.60 37.37
N GLY A 128 -45.62 -81.81 38.68
CA GLY A 128 -44.37 -82.34 39.26
C GLY A 128 -44.28 -83.89 39.22
N PRO A 129 -43.52 -84.62 40.09
CA PRO A 129 -42.81 -84.21 41.32
C PRO A 129 -41.39 -84.86 41.60
N THR A 130 -40.78 -84.47 42.74
CA THR A 130 -39.73 -85.15 43.58
C THR A 130 -38.30 -85.30 43.02
N SER A 131 -37.20 -85.04 43.75
CA SER A 131 -36.87 -85.49 45.11
C SER A 131 -35.82 -84.62 45.85
N ASN A 132 -36.06 -84.44 47.16
CA ASN A 132 -35.23 -84.07 48.31
C ASN A 132 -33.71 -83.83 48.18
N GLY A 133 -33.28 -82.74 48.83
CA GLY A 133 -31.92 -82.50 49.31
C GLY A 133 -31.89 -81.30 50.25
N LEU A 134 -32.35 -81.51 51.49
CA LEU A 134 -32.38 -80.55 52.59
C LEU A 134 -30.96 -80.09 52.96
N LEU A 135 -30.67 -78.79 52.85
CA LEU A 135 -29.72 -78.09 53.73
C LEU A 135 -30.18 -76.66 53.99
N ASN A 136 -30.34 -76.38 55.28
CA ASN A 136 -30.63 -75.08 55.87
C ASN A 136 -29.70 -73.99 55.36
N ILE A 137 -30.27 -72.89 54.88
CA ILE A 137 -29.61 -71.59 54.91
C ILE A 137 -30.57 -70.70 55.68
N GLU A 138 -30.14 -70.32 56.89
CA GLU A 138 -30.75 -69.23 57.63
C GLU A 138 -30.86 -68.01 56.69
N ASP A 139 -32.04 -67.40 56.63
CA ASP A 139 -32.25 -66.09 56.01
C ASP A 139 -31.25 -65.10 56.64
N ILE A 140 -30.10 -64.91 56.00
CA ILE A 140 -29.24 -63.76 56.25
C ILE A 140 -29.99 -62.60 55.62
N GLU A 141 -30.73 -61.86 56.44
CA GLU A 141 -31.30 -60.58 56.04
C GLU A 141 -30.18 -59.71 55.48
N LEU A 142 -30.17 -59.51 54.15
CA LEU A 142 -29.33 -58.53 53.47
C LEU A 142 -29.42 -57.21 54.24
N SER A 143 -28.27 -56.61 54.54
CA SER A 143 -28.20 -55.29 55.19
C SER A 143 -29.02 -54.30 54.37
N ASP A 144 -29.70 -53.33 55.00
CA ASP A 144 -30.49 -52.30 54.30
C ASP A 144 -29.68 -51.60 53.21
N LEU A 145 -28.36 -51.51 53.39
CA LEU A 145 -27.42 -50.98 52.41
C LEU A 145 -27.20 -51.90 51.19
N GLU A 146 -27.21 -53.23 51.40
CA GLU A 146 -27.13 -54.21 50.31
C GLU A 146 -28.41 -54.23 49.48
N LYS A 147 -29.59 -54.12 50.12
CA LYS A 147 -30.88 -53.99 49.42
C LYS A 147 -30.94 -52.68 48.61
N TRP A 148 -30.55 -51.57 49.22
CA TRP A 148 -30.45 -50.29 48.52
C TRP A 148 -29.47 -50.36 47.34
N SER A 149 -28.32 -51.02 47.51
CA SER A 149 -27.33 -51.21 46.43
C SER A 149 -27.88 -52.02 45.26
N THR A 150 -28.81 -52.96 45.49
CA THR A 150 -29.46 -53.73 44.42
C THR A 150 -30.57 -52.95 43.71
N GLU A 151 -31.30 -52.07 44.40
CA GLU A 151 -32.38 -51.25 43.83
C GLU A 151 -31.88 -49.95 43.16
N PHE A 152 -30.68 -49.50 43.53
CA PHE A 152 -30.09 -48.26 43.06
C PHE A 152 -30.00 -48.16 41.52
N PRO A 153 -29.51 -49.18 40.77
CA PRO A 153 -29.45 -49.14 39.31
C PRO A 153 -30.83 -48.94 38.66
N ASP A 154 -31.85 -49.67 39.13
CA ASP A 154 -33.22 -49.60 38.58
C ASP A 154 -33.83 -48.21 38.79
N ARG A 155 -33.64 -47.64 39.99
CA ARG A 155 -34.08 -46.26 40.29
C ARG A 155 -33.42 -45.25 39.35
N LEU A 156 -32.14 -45.44 39.03
CA LEU A 156 -31.41 -44.54 38.17
C LEU A 156 -31.85 -44.68 36.71
N ASP A 157 -32.07 -45.90 36.21
CA ASP A 157 -32.61 -46.13 34.87
C ASP A 157 -34.00 -45.48 34.67
N VAL A 158 -34.87 -45.48 35.70
CA VAL A 158 -36.14 -44.74 35.67
C VAL A 158 -35.92 -43.23 35.52
N LEU A 159 -35.02 -42.65 36.32
CA LEU A 159 -34.72 -41.21 36.26
C LEU A 159 -34.12 -40.80 34.89
N LEU A 160 -33.29 -41.67 34.31
CA LEU A 160 -32.73 -41.48 32.96
C LEU A 160 -33.83 -41.55 31.89
N ALA A 161 -34.74 -42.52 31.98
CA ALA A 161 -35.87 -42.65 31.05
C ALA A 161 -36.82 -41.44 31.13
N GLU A 162 -37.08 -40.92 32.33
CA GLU A 162 -37.89 -39.72 32.57
C GLU A 162 -37.15 -38.41 32.24
N LYS A 163 -35.86 -38.46 31.88
CA LYS A 163 -34.99 -37.29 31.61
C LYS A 163 -34.90 -36.30 32.78
N ARG A 164 -35.01 -36.79 34.01
CA ARG A 164 -34.92 -35.98 35.24
C ARG A 164 -33.46 -35.77 35.65
N VAL A 165 -32.75 -34.97 34.85
CA VAL A 165 -31.29 -34.80 34.92
C VAL A 165 -30.80 -34.39 36.33
N ASP A 166 -31.40 -33.38 36.96
CA ASP A 166 -30.94 -32.91 38.27
C ASP A 166 -31.10 -33.98 39.37
N GLU A 167 -32.15 -34.78 39.29
CA GLU A 167 -32.41 -35.86 40.24
C GLU A 167 -31.52 -37.07 39.99
N ALA A 168 -31.24 -37.38 38.71
CA ALA A 168 -30.26 -38.39 38.33
C ALA A 168 -28.85 -38.02 38.81
N LEU A 169 -28.46 -36.74 38.73
CA LEU A 169 -27.19 -36.24 39.28
C LEU A 169 -27.15 -36.38 40.81
N ALA A 170 -28.21 -35.98 41.51
CA ALA A 170 -28.28 -36.10 42.97
C ALA A 170 -28.23 -37.57 43.44
N ALA A 171 -28.89 -38.48 42.71
CA ALA A 171 -28.84 -39.91 42.96
C ALA A 171 -27.43 -40.48 42.69
N LEU A 172 -26.74 -40.07 41.62
CA LEU A 172 -25.35 -40.46 41.36
C LEU A 172 -24.41 -39.98 42.47
N ASP A 173 -24.56 -38.74 42.97
CA ASP A 173 -23.78 -38.23 44.09
C ASP A 173 -24.05 -39.03 45.39
N GLU A 174 -25.30 -39.48 45.60
CA GLU A 174 -25.67 -40.38 46.70
C GLU A 174 -24.99 -41.75 46.56
N GLY A 175 -24.97 -42.31 45.35
CA GLY A 175 -24.21 -43.50 44.98
C GLY A 175 -22.73 -43.41 45.30
N GLU A 176 -22.07 -42.33 44.86
CA GLU A 176 -20.63 -42.12 45.10
C GLU A 176 -20.31 -41.93 46.59
N ARG A 177 -21.18 -41.25 47.36
CA ARG A 177 -21.06 -41.15 48.82
C ARG A 177 -21.21 -42.51 49.49
N ALA A 178 -22.22 -43.29 49.13
CA ALA A 178 -22.47 -44.62 49.69
C ALA A 178 -21.29 -45.57 49.44
N VAL A 179 -20.69 -45.52 48.24
CA VAL A 179 -19.46 -46.28 47.94
C VAL A 179 -18.29 -45.84 48.83
N SER A 180 -18.16 -44.54 49.09
CA SER A 180 -17.07 -44.00 49.91
C SER A 180 -17.24 -44.41 51.38
N GLU A 181 -18.45 -44.31 51.92
CA GLU A 181 -18.80 -44.76 53.27
C GLU A 181 -18.60 -46.29 53.43
N ALA A 182 -19.00 -47.07 52.42
CA ALA A 182 -18.84 -48.52 52.45
C ALA A 182 -17.37 -48.96 52.44
N LYS A 183 -16.48 -48.20 51.79
CA LYS A 183 -15.02 -48.43 51.85
C LYS A 183 -14.43 -48.14 53.23
N GLU A 184 -14.91 -47.11 53.91
CA GLU A 184 -14.42 -46.72 55.23
C GLU A 184 -14.91 -47.66 56.34
N THR A 185 -16.17 -48.09 56.24
CA THR A 185 -16.85 -48.91 57.25
C THR A 185 -16.77 -50.41 57.00
N ASN A 186 -16.24 -50.84 55.85
CA ASN A 186 -16.26 -52.23 55.36
C ASN A 186 -17.67 -52.87 55.45
N SER A 187 -18.71 -52.08 55.19
CA SER A 187 -20.11 -52.47 55.35
C SER A 187 -20.67 -53.33 54.21
N LEU A 188 -19.95 -53.43 53.09
CA LEU A 188 -20.31 -54.23 51.91
C LEU A 188 -19.23 -55.26 51.59
N SER A 189 -19.65 -56.41 51.04
CA SER A 189 -18.70 -57.38 50.50
C SER A 189 -17.88 -56.79 49.33
N PRO A 190 -16.64 -57.25 49.11
CA PRO A 190 -15.80 -56.73 48.02
C PRO A 190 -16.44 -56.86 46.64
N ALA A 191 -17.21 -57.94 46.42
CA ALA A 191 -17.93 -58.18 45.18
C ALA A 191 -19.10 -57.21 44.99
N ALA A 192 -19.91 -56.99 46.03
CA ALA A 192 -21.02 -56.03 46.00
C ALA A 192 -20.54 -54.58 45.80
N LEU A 193 -19.44 -54.21 46.46
CA LEU A 193 -18.82 -52.89 46.32
C LEU A 193 -18.32 -52.65 44.88
N THR A 194 -17.68 -53.65 44.28
CA THR A 194 -17.23 -53.58 42.87
C THR A 194 -18.42 -53.51 41.91
N SER A 195 -19.49 -54.26 42.18
CA SER A 195 -20.73 -54.23 41.40
C SER A 195 -21.39 -52.84 41.42
N LEU A 196 -21.52 -52.24 42.62
CA LEU A 196 -22.09 -50.91 42.79
C LEU A 196 -21.24 -49.83 42.09
N GLN A 197 -19.91 -49.90 42.22
CA GLN A 197 -19.01 -49.01 41.47
C GLN A 197 -19.18 -49.13 39.96
N THR A 198 -19.25 -50.36 39.45
CA THR A 198 -19.46 -50.62 38.03
C THR A 198 -20.79 -50.02 37.58
N ALA A 199 -21.87 -50.28 38.32
CA ALA A 199 -23.19 -49.73 38.02
C ALA A 199 -23.23 -48.20 38.05
N ILE A 200 -22.56 -47.55 39.01
CA ILE A 200 -22.44 -46.09 39.06
C ILE A 200 -21.69 -45.58 37.83
N THR A 201 -20.55 -46.19 37.47
CA THR A 201 -19.77 -45.78 36.30
C THR A 201 -20.52 -45.95 34.98
N GLU A 202 -21.26 -47.05 34.82
CA GLU A 202 -22.07 -47.31 33.63
C GLU A 202 -23.21 -46.30 33.49
N HIS A 203 -23.97 -46.04 34.57
CA HIS A 203 -25.06 -45.07 34.50
C HIS A 203 -24.58 -43.63 34.38
N LYS A 204 -23.43 -43.30 34.99
CA LYS A 204 -22.74 -42.01 34.80
C LYS A 204 -22.40 -41.80 33.32
N GLN A 205 -21.89 -42.84 32.66
CA GLN A 205 -21.62 -42.82 31.22
C GLN A 205 -22.91 -42.74 30.39
N LYS A 206 -23.95 -43.52 30.70
CA LYS A 206 -25.27 -43.44 30.04
C LYS A 206 -25.86 -42.03 30.10
N LEU A 207 -25.83 -41.40 31.29
CA LEU A 207 -26.32 -40.03 31.46
C LEU A 207 -25.47 -39.03 30.66
N ALA A 208 -24.14 -39.17 30.68
CA ALA A 208 -23.26 -38.33 29.89
C ALA A 208 -23.55 -38.46 28.38
N ASP A 209 -23.80 -39.66 27.88
CA ASP A 209 -24.13 -39.88 26.47
C ASP A 209 -25.51 -39.28 26.10
N GLN A 210 -26.53 -39.43 26.95
CA GLN A 210 -27.83 -38.79 26.75
C GLN A 210 -27.74 -37.25 26.74
N LEU A 211 -26.95 -36.67 27.64
CA LEU A 211 -26.72 -35.23 27.68
C LEU A 211 -25.93 -34.73 26.47
N ALA A 212 -24.93 -35.49 26.03
CA ALA A 212 -24.16 -35.19 24.84
C ALA A 212 -25.01 -35.24 23.56
N GLU A 213 -25.89 -36.23 23.46
CA GLU A 213 -26.85 -36.33 22.36
C GLU A 213 -27.83 -35.15 22.37
N ALA A 214 -28.37 -34.80 23.55
CA ALA A 214 -29.26 -33.65 23.71
C ALA A 214 -28.58 -32.33 23.32
N ALA A 215 -27.30 -32.13 23.67
CA ALA A 215 -26.53 -30.95 23.31
C ALA A 215 -26.24 -30.84 21.81
N CYS A 216 -26.18 -31.96 21.08
CA CYS A 216 -26.00 -31.98 19.63
C CYS A 216 -27.28 -31.68 18.84
N GLN A 217 -28.46 -31.67 19.48
CA GLN A 217 -29.71 -31.44 18.76
C GLN A 217 -29.85 -29.97 18.32
N PRO A 218 -30.23 -29.68 17.04
CA PRO A 218 -30.37 -28.30 16.54
C PRO A 218 -31.43 -27.44 17.26
N SER A 219 -32.38 -28.08 17.95
CA SER A 219 -33.44 -27.45 18.75
C SER A 219 -32.95 -26.99 20.12
N THR A 220 -31.96 -27.67 20.70
CA THR A 220 -31.45 -27.40 22.04
C THR A 220 -30.65 -26.11 22.05
N ARG A 221 -31.17 -25.07 22.70
CA ARG A 221 -30.61 -23.71 22.60
C ARG A 221 -30.59 -22.99 23.93
N GLY A 222 -29.68 -22.01 24.04
CA GLY A 222 -29.65 -21.06 25.14
C GLY A 222 -29.59 -21.74 26.50
N ALA A 223 -30.67 -21.62 27.29
CA ALA A 223 -30.73 -22.17 28.64
C ALA A 223 -30.65 -23.70 28.68
N GLU A 224 -31.30 -24.40 27.75
CA GLU A 224 -31.30 -25.87 27.71
C GLU A 224 -29.91 -26.42 27.39
N LEU A 225 -29.23 -25.82 26.40
CA LEU A 225 -27.85 -26.16 26.07
C LEU A 225 -26.94 -25.92 27.29
N ARG A 226 -27.04 -24.74 27.92
CA ARG A 226 -26.25 -24.42 29.12
C ARG A 226 -26.50 -25.42 30.26
N ALA A 227 -27.75 -25.84 30.48
CA ALA A 227 -28.09 -26.82 31.50
C ALA A 227 -27.47 -28.19 31.20
N ALA A 228 -27.57 -28.69 29.96
CA ALA A 228 -26.97 -29.95 29.55
C ALA A 228 -25.44 -29.95 29.68
N ILE A 229 -24.78 -28.87 29.24
CA ILE A 229 -23.32 -28.70 29.36
C ILE A 229 -22.89 -28.60 30.84
N LEU A 230 -23.64 -27.88 31.67
CA LEU A 230 -23.36 -27.77 33.10
C LEU A 230 -23.56 -29.10 33.83
N ALA A 231 -24.56 -29.90 33.43
CA ALA A 231 -24.76 -31.26 33.93
C ALA A 231 -23.58 -32.19 33.54
N LEU A 232 -23.14 -32.16 32.28
CA LEU A 232 -21.95 -32.90 31.83
C LEU A 232 -20.69 -32.52 32.60
N LYS A 233 -20.51 -31.21 32.87
CA LYS A 233 -19.40 -30.73 33.69
C LYS A 233 -19.48 -31.29 35.12
N LYS A 234 -20.66 -31.29 35.74
CA LYS A 234 -20.87 -31.85 37.08
C LYS A 234 -20.56 -33.35 37.14
N LEU A 235 -20.80 -34.10 36.06
CA LEU A 235 -20.40 -35.51 35.93
C LEU A 235 -18.87 -35.71 35.83
N GLY A 236 -18.08 -34.65 35.72
CA GLY A 236 -16.63 -34.73 35.57
C GLY A 236 -16.15 -34.85 34.12
N ASP A 237 -17.06 -34.80 33.13
CA ASP A 237 -16.73 -34.82 31.70
C ASP A 237 -16.61 -33.39 31.12
N GLY A 238 -15.79 -32.58 31.77
CA GLY A 238 -15.57 -31.17 31.42
C GLY A 238 -15.02 -30.95 29.99
N PRO A 239 -14.02 -31.71 29.51
CA PRO A 239 -13.50 -31.57 28.15
C PRO A 239 -14.54 -31.84 27.07
N ARG A 240 -15.34 -32.91 27.20
CA ARG A 240 -16.42 -33.21 26.25
C ARG A 240 -17.51 -32.14 26.31
N ALA A 241 -17.88 -31.70 27.52
CA ALA A 241 -18.85 -30.62 27.72
C ALA A 241 -18.43 -29.33 27.02
N HIS A 242 -17.16 -28.92 27.18
CA HIS A 242 -16.63 -27.73 26.54
C HIS A 242 -16.59 -27.86 25.01
N ALA A 243 -16.11 -29.00 24.49
CA ALA A 243 -16.09 -29.27 23.05
C ALA A 243 -17.50 -29.25 22.42
N LEU A 244 -18.49 -29.84 23.10
CA LEU A 244 -19.88 -29.84 22.66
C LEU A 244 -20.50 -28.44 22.66
N LEU A 245 -20.21 -27.61 23.67
CA LEU A 245 -20.65 -26.22 23.71
C LEU A 245 -20.16 -25.45 22.48
N LEU A 246 -18.85 -25.52 22.20
CA LEU A 246 -18.24 -24.84 21.05
C LEU A 246 -18.78 -25.38 19.72
N ASN A 247 -18.98 -26.70 19.62
CA ASN A 247 -19.53 -27.33 18.42
C ASN A 247 -21.00 -26.93 18.17
N ALA A 248 -21.82 -26.84 19.22
CA ALA A 248 -23.21 -26.38 19.10
C ALA A 248 -23.29 -24.93 18.59
N HIS A 249 -22.45 -24.03 19.10
CA HIS A 249 -22.37 -22.67 18.56
C HIS A 249 -21.87 -22.65 17.11
N PHE A 250 -20.89 -23.49 16.78
CA PHE A 250 -20.33 -23.63 15.44
C PHE A 250 -21.37 -24.08 14.41
N GLN A 251 -22.04 -25.21 14.66
CA GLN A 251 -23.09 -25.75 13.79
C GLN A 251 -24.21 -24.74 13.56
N ARG A 252 -24.60 -24.00 14.61
CA ARG A 252 -25.67 -23.00 14.52
C ARG A 252 -25.33 -21.86 13.57
N TYR A 253 -24.12 -21.29 13.68
CA TYR A 253 -23.78 -20.19 12.77
C TYR A 253 -23.46 -20.72 11.37
N GLN A 254 -22.93 -21.93 11.21
CA GLN A 254 -22.76 -22.56 9.89
C GLN A 254 -24.11 -22.68 9.16
N TYR A 255 -25.16 -23.12 9.86
CA TYR A 255 -26.51 -23.16 9.29
C TYR A 255 -26.98 -21.77 8.83
N ASN A 256 -26.79 -20.74 9.67
CA ASN A 256 -27.14 -19.37 9.31
C ASN A 256 -26.29 -18.84 8.13
N MET A 257 -25.05 -19.30 7.99
CA MET A 257 -24.15 -18.91 6.90
C MET A 257 -24.66 -19.39 5.53
N LEU A 258 -25.41 -20.49 5.46
CA LEU A 258 -26.04 -20.96 4.21
C LEU A 258 -27.03 -19.94 3.62
N SER A 259 -27.59 -19.06 4.45
CA SER A 259 -28.48 -17.98 4.00
C SER A 259 -27.74 -16.78 3.41
N LEU A 260 -26.43 -16.65 3.67
CA LEU A 260 -25.61 -15.55 3.17
C LEU A 260 -25.09 -15.88 1.77
N ARG A 261 -25.57 -15.14 0.76
CA ARG A 261 -25.04 -15.22 -0.61
C ARG A 261 -24.11 -14.04 -0.89
N PRO A 262 -22.89 -14.29 -1.42
CA PRO A 262 -22.06 -13.23 -1.99
C PRO A 262 -22.84 -12.54 -3.13
N SER A 263 -23.12 -11.26 -2.97
CA SER A 263 -23.78 -10.47 -4.02
C SER A 263 -22.72 -10.05 -5.04
N SER A 264 -22.98 -10.26 -6.33
CA SER A 264 -22.05 -9.90 -7.42
C SER A 264 -21.97 -8.39 -7.70
N THR A 265 -22.88 -7.58 -7.12
CA THR A 265 -23.07 -6.16 -7.47
C THR A 265 -22.50 -5.17 -6.45
N SER A 266 -22.27 -5.59 -5.20
CA SER A 266 -21.67 -4.74 -4.16
C SER A 266 -20.18 -5.05 -4.01
N TYR A 267 -19.34 -4.03 -3.81
CA TYR A 267 -17.88 -4.12 -3.64
C TYR A 267 -17.44 -4.79 -2.32
N GLY A 268 -18.11 -5.87 -1.90
CA GLY A 268 -17.71 -6.75 -0.80
C GLY A 268 -18.11 -6.27 0.60
N GLY A 269 -18.28 -4.96 0.83
CA GLY A 269 -18.54 -4.39 2.16
C GLY A 269 -19.78 -4.96 2.87
N ALA A 270 -20.93 -5.02 2.18
CA ALA A 270 -22.18 -5.55 2.75
C ALA A 270 -22.08 -7.04 3.11
N TYR A 271 -21.43 -7.83 2.25
CA TYR A 271 -21.17 -9.25 2.52
C TYR A 271 -20.25 -9.41 3.74
N THR A 272 -19.17 -8.63 3.81
CA THR A 272 -18.24 -8.62 4.95
C THR A 272 -18.96 -8.23 6.23
N ALA A 273 -19.83 -7.23 6.22
CA ALA A 273 -20.61 -6.82 7.40
C ALA A 273 -21.51 -7.94 7.91
N ALA A 274 -22.31 -8.55 7.02
CA ALA A 274 -23.22 -9.62 7.40
C ALA A 274 -22.48 -10.86 7.93
N LEU A 275 -21.40 -11.26 7.25
CA LEU A 275 -20.58 -12.39 7.67
C LEU A 275 -19.84 -12.11 8.99
N SER A 276 -19.31 -10.90 9.14
CA SER A 276 -18.57 -10.47 10.34
C SER A 276 -19.51 -10.44 11.55
N GLN A 277 -20.71 -9.89 11.41
CA GLN A 277 -21.73 -9.90 12.44
C GLN A 277 -22.10 -11.34 12.84
N LEU A 278 -22.30 -12.24 11.88
CA LEU A 278 -22.64 -13.63 12.15
C LEU A 278 -21.54 -14.37 12.93
N VAL A 279 -20.28 -14.27 12.47
CA VAL A 279 -19.16 -14.99 13.08
C VAL A 279 -18.82 -14.42 14.46
N PHE A 280 -18.65 -13.10 14.57
CA PHE A 280 -18.19 -12.51 15.84
C PHE A 280 -19.29 -12.49 16.91
N SER A 281 -20.58 -12.46 16.55
CA SER A 281 -21.66 -12.67 17.52
C SER A 281 -21.72 -14.12 18.02
N ALA A 282 -21.46 -15.11 17.15
CA ALA A 282 -21.38 -16.51 17.57
C ALA A 282 -20.19 -16.74 18.50
N ILE A 283 -19.02 -16.14 18.20
CA ILE A 283 -17.86 -16.17 19.08
C ILE A 283 -18.16 -15.48 20.42
N ALA A 284 -18.80 -14.31 20.41
CA ALA A 284 -19.18 -13.60 21.63
C ALA A 284 -20.09 -14.45 22.52
N GLN A 285 -21.07 -15.15 21.92
CA GLN A 285 -22.00 -15.99 22.66
C GLN A 285 -21.30 -17.23 23.25
N ALA A 286 -20.47 -17.91 22.45
CA ALA A 286 -19.69 -19.06 22.91
C ALA A 286 -18.73 -18.67 24.06
N ALA A 287 -18.08 -17.52 23.96
CA ALA A 287 -17.21 -16.99 25.01
C ALA A 287 -17.99 -16.67 26.29
N SER A 288 -19.17 -16.06 26.17
CA SER A 288 -20.03 -15.77 27.32
C SER A 288 -20.54 -17.03 28.01
N ASP A 289 -21.01 -18.02 27.24
CA ASP A 289 -21.53 -19.27 27.80
C ASP A 289 -20.39 -20.12 28.39
N SER A 290 -19.22 -20.16 27.75
CA SER A 290 -18.02 -20.83 28.27
C SER A 290 -17.53 -20.18 29.57
N LEU A 291 -17.42 -18.85 29.62
CA LEU A 291 -17.03 -18.14 30.85
C LEU A 291 -18.03 -18.40 32.00
N GLY A 292 -19.33 -18.42 31.70
CA GLY A 292 -20.37 -18.68 32.69
C GLY A 292 -20.30 -20.08 33.32
N ILE A 293 -19.87 -21.09 32.57
CA ILE A 293 -19.83 -22.50 33.02
C ILE A 293 -18.43 -22.91 33.51
N PHE A 294 -17.38 -22.46 32.85
CA PHE A 294 -16.00 -22.94 33.00
C PHE A 294 -15.01 -21.88 33.52
N GLY A 295 -15.43 -20.64 33.80
CA GLY A 295 -14.55 -19.48 34.01
C GLY A 295 -13.52 -19.53 35.15
N LYS A 296 -13.51 -20.58 35.98
CA LYS A 296 -12.48 -20.82 37.01
C LYS A 296 -11.29 -21.64 36.51
N GLU A 297 -11.38 -22.20 35.30
CA GLU A 297 -10.46 -23.21 34.79
C GLU A 297 -9.73 -22.70 33.53
N PRO A 298 -8.40 -22.47 33.60
CA PRO A 298 -7.66 -21.83 32.51
C PRO A 298 -7.54 -22.71 31.24
N ALA A 299 -7.62 -24.04 31.38
CA ALA A 299 -7.53 -24.97 30.25
C ALA A 299 -8.61 -24.71 29.18
N TYR A 300 -9.87 -24.56 29.61
CA TYR A 300 -10.99 -24.29 28.71
C TYR A 300 -10.93 -22.89 28.09
N THR A 301 -10.33 -21.93 28.79
CA THR A 301 -10.10 -20.59 28.24
C THR A 301 -9.15 -20.65 27.05
N SER A 302 -8.06 -21.42 27.15
CA SER A 302 -7.12 -21.63 26.03
C SER A 302 -7.78 -22.32 24.85
N GLU A 303 -8.59 -23.35 25.08
CA GLU A 303 -9.35 -24.03 24.02
C GLU A 303 -10.34 -23.09 23.31
N LEU A 304 -11.04 -22.23 24.07
CA LEU A 304 -11.94 -21.21 23.52
C LEU A 304 -11.18 -20.22 22.63
N VAL A 305 -10.01 -19.76 23.06
CA VAL A 305 -9.16 -18.84 22.27
C VAL A 305 -8.70 -19.51 20.97
N MET A 306 -8.29 -20.78 21.02
CA MET A 306 -7.90 -21.56 19.84
C MET A 306 -9.08 -21.72 18.87
N TRP A 307 -10.26 -22.05 19.39
CA TRP A 307 -11.47 -22.16 18.58
C TRP A 307 -11.86 -20.81 17.94
N ALA A 308 -11.86 -19.72 18.69
CA ALA A 308 -12.17 -18.39 18.20
C ALA A 308 -11.18 -17.93 17.12
N THR A 309 -9.89 -18.24 17.29
CA THR A 309 -8.86 -17.97 16.29
C THR A 309 -9.13 -18.73 15.00
N LYS A 310 -9.44 -20.03 15.08
CA LYS A 310 -9.79 -20.86 13.91
C LYS A 310 -11.03 -20.33 13.18
N GLN A 311 -12.05 -19.86 13.89
CA GLN A 311 -13.23 -19.27 13.26
C GLN A 311 -12.92 -17.91 12.61
N THR A 312 -12.04 -17.12 13.22
CA THR A 312 -11.56 -15.85 12.67
C THR A 312 -10.75 -16.06 11.39
N GLU A 313 -9.92 -17.11 11.34
CA GLU A 313 -9.18 -17.51 10.14
C GLU A 313 -10.11 -17.95 9.00
N ALA A 314 -11.11 -18.78 9.30
CA ALA A 314 -12.11 -19.20 8.33
C ALA A 314 -12.91 -18.01 7.78
N PHE A 315 -13.31 -17.08 8.65
CA PHE A 315 -13.93 -15.82 8.27
C PHE A 315 -13.05 -15.01 7.31
N ALA A 316 -11.78 -14.81 7.66
CA ALA A 316 -10.85 -14.03 6.86
C ALA A 316 -10.64 -14.67 5.47
N LEU A 317 -10.61 -16.00 5.37
CA LEU A 317 -10.51 -16.72 4.10
C LEU A 317 -11.72 -16.45 3.20
N LEU A 318 -12.93 -16.46 3.76
CA LEU A 318 -14.15 -16.15 3.01
C LEU A 318 -14.19 -14.70 2.53
N VAL A 319 -13.83 -13.74 3.39
CA VAL A 319 -13.75 -12.32 3.02
C VAL A 319 -12.69 -12.11 1.94
N LYS A 320 -11.52 -12.73 2.06
CA LYS A 320 -10.49 -12.69 1.03
C LYS A 320 -11.01 -13.16 -0.32
N ARG A 321 -11.66 -14.33 -0.34
CA ARG A 321 -12.15 -14.95 -1.57
C ARG A 321 -13.28 -14.17 -2.23
N HIS A 322 -14.24 -13.69 -1.45
CA HIS A 322 -15.51 -13.18 -1.97
C HIS A 322 -15.63 -11.65 -1.97
N ALA A 323 -14.80 -10.94 -1.21
CA ALA A 323 -14.84 -9.47 -1.14
C ALA A 323 -13.52 -8.83 -1.60
N LEU A 324 -12.36 -9.33 -1.17
CA LEU A 324 -11.08 -8.66 -1.38
C LEU A 324 -10.34 -9.07 -2.66
N ALA A 325 -10.39 -10.32 -3.10
CA ALA A 325 -9.53 -10.79 -4.20
C ALA A 325 -9.73 -10.00 -5.51
N SER A 326 -10.98 -9.80 -5.92
CA SER A 326 -11.31 -9.05 -7.14
C SER A 326 -11.11 -7.54 -6.97
N SER A 327 -11.53 -6.98 -5.83
CA SER A 327 -11.41 -5.55 -5.56
C SER A 327 -9.95 -5.12 -5.40
N ALA A 328 -9.14 -5.88 -4.67
CA ALA A 328 -7.71 -5.63 -4.50
C ALA A 328 -6.96 -5.71 -5.84
N ALA A 329 -7.25 -6.71 -6.68
CA ALA A 329 -6.63 -6.82 -8.00
C ALA A 329 -6.97 -5.64 -8.92
N ALA A 330 -8.17 -5.05 -8.78
CA ALA A 330 -8.61 -3.89 -9.54
C ALA A 330 -8.17 -2.53 -8.93
N GLY A 331 -7.39 -2.53 -7.84
CA GLY A 331 -7.00 -1.31 -7.14
C GLY A 331 -8.12 -0.66 -6.32
N GLY A 332 -9.14 -1.42 -5.93
CA GLY A 332 -10.26 -1.01 -5.07
C GLY A 332 -9.86 -0.88 -3.60
N LEU A 333 -8.99 0.08 -3.30
CA LEU A 333 -8.45 0.32 -1.95
C LEU A 333 -9.54 0.68 -0.94
N ARG A 334 -10.49 1.56 -1.29
CA ARG A 334 -11.67 1.87 -0.46
C ARG A 334 -12.42 0.62 0.00
N ALA A 335 -12.75 -0.27 -0.93
CA ALA A 335 -13.47 -1.50 -0.63
C ALA A 335 -12.67 -2.42 0.31
N ALA A 336 -11.35 -2.51 0.10
CA ALA A 336 -10.46 -3.25 0.99
C ALA A 336 -10.40 -2.64 2.39
N ALA A 337 -10.27 -1.31 2.48
CA ALA A 337 -10.26 -0.57 3.73
C ALA A 337 -11.56 -0.74 4.52
N GLU A 338 -12.71 -0.59 3.88
CA GLU A 338 -14.02 -0.81 4.49
C GLU A 338 -14.17 -2.24 5.04
N CYS A 339 -13.81 -3.27 4.26
CA CYS A 339 -13.89 -4.66 4.71
C CYS A 339 -13.01 -4.93 5.94
N VAL A 340 -11.80 -4.38 5.96
CA VAL A 340 -10.89 -4.51 7.10
C VAL A 340 -11.45 -3.77 8.31
N GLN A 341 -11.94 -2.54 8.14
CA GLN A 341 -12.51 -1.76 9.24
C GLN A 341 -13.73 -2.42 9.87
N ILE A 342 -14.64 -2.95 9.05
CA ILE A 342 -15.82 -3.69 9.53
C ILE A 342 -15.38 -4.88 10.41
N ALA A 343 -14.41 -5.65 9.93
CA ALA A 343 -13.93 -6.83 10.65
C ALA A 343 -13.21 -6.46 11.95
N LEU A 344 -12.33 -5.46 11.92
CA LEU A 344 -11.65 -4.95 13.12
C LEU A 344 -12.63 -4.33 14.12
N GLY A 345 -13.66 -3.63 13.64
CA GLY A 345 -14.71 -3.05 14.47
C GLY A 345 -15.40 -4.11 15.33
N HIS A 346 -15.83 -5.23 14.74
CA HIS A 346 -16.42 -6.33 15.51
C HIS A 346 -15.43 -7.03 16.45
N CYS A 347 -14.16 -7.21 16.04
CA CYS A 347 -13.13 -7.75 16.93
C CYS A 347 -12.82 -6.84 18.12
N SER A 348 -12.85 -5.52 17.95
CA SER A 348 -12.62 -4.56 19.04
C SER A 348 -13.66 -4.68 20.17
N LEU A 349 -14.91 -5.05 19.82
CA LEU A 349 -15.97 -5.32 20.80
C LEU A 349 -15.69 -6.58 21.62
N LEU A 350 -15.03 -7.58 21.03
CA LEU A 350 -14.60 -8.81 21.71
C LEU A 350 -13.35 -8.56 22.58
N GLU A 351 -12.46 -7.68 22.13
CA GLU A 351 -11.27 -7.25 22.90
C GLU A 351 -11.66 -6.60 24.22
N ALA A 352 -12.71 -5.77 24.23
CA ALA A 352 -13.28 -5.21 25.46
C ALA A 352 -13.77 -6.27 26.46
N ARG A 353 -13.98 -7.52 26.01
CA ARG A 353 -14.40 -8.68 26.83
C ARG A 353 -13.26 -9.67 27.07
N GLY A 354 -12.02 -9.31 26.76
CA GLY A 354 -10.83 -10.14 27.02
C GLY A 354 -10.44 -11.10 25.90
N LEU A 355 -11.03 -11.00 24.71
CA LEU A 355 -10.70 -11.86 23.57
C LEU A 355 -10.09 -11.06 22.41
N ALA A 356 -8.76 -11.06 22.31
CA ALA A 356 -8.01 -10.28 21.32
C ALA A 356 -7.84 -11.02 19.98
N LEU A 357 -8.55 -10.54 18.95
CA LEU A 357 -8.57 -11.14 17.60
C LEU A 357 -8.12 -10.17 16.50
N CYS A 358 -8.02 -8.86 16.75
CA CYS A 358 -7.54 -7.90 15.76
C CYS A 358 -6.15 -8.26 15.18
N PRO A 359 -5.15 -8.71 15.97
CA PRO A 359 -3.83 -9.07 15.44
C PRO A 359 -3.89 -10.20 14.39
N VAL A 360 -4.80 -11.15 14.55
CA VAL A 360 -5.02 -12.26 13.62
C VAL A 360 -5.53 -11.72 12.27
N LEU A 361 -6.56 -10.87 12.31
CA LEU A 361 -7.12 -10.26 11.10
C LEU A 361 -6.11 -9.34 10.38
N LEU A 362 -5.37 -8.52 11.13
CA LEU A 362 -4.35 -7.64 10.56
C LEU A 362 -3.30 -8.46 9.79
N LYS A 363 -2.80 -9.56 10.39
CA LYS A 363 -1.85 -10.46 9.73
C LYS A 363 -2.45 -11.09 8.47
N LEU A 364 -3.69 -11.54 8.53
CA LEU A 364 -4.34 -12.22 7.41
C LEU A 364 -4.62 -11.25 6.26
N PHE A 365 -5.21 -10.08 6.51
CA PHE A 365 -5.59 -9.15 5.44
C PHE A 365 -4.43 -8.34 4.86
N ARG A 366 -3.27 -8.29 5.54
CA ARG A 366 -2.11 -7.50 5.10
C ARG A 366 -1.78 -7.62 3.62
N LEU A 367 -1.57 -8.84 3.13
CA LEU A 367 -1.17 -9.06 1.73
C LEU A 367 -2.23 -8.56 0.73
N SER A 368 -3.52 -8.74 1.04
CA SER A 368 -4.62 -8.28 0.18
C SER A 368 -4.72 -6.75 0.14
N VAL A 369 -4.47 -6.09 1.28
CA VAL A 369 -4.44 -4.62 1.36
C VAL A 369 -3.21 -4.05 0.66
N GLU A 370 -2.03 -4.64 0.86
CA GLU A 370 -0.80 -4.25 0.16
C GLU A 370 -0.97 -4.40 -1.36
N GLN A 371 -1.62 -5.48 -1.82
CA GLN A 371 -1.98 -5.65 -3.23
C GLN A 371 -2.93 -4.54 -3.73
N ALA A 372 -3.98 -4.22 -2.97
CA ALA A 372 -4.93 -3.16 -3.32
C ALA A 372 -4.25 -1.78 -3.38
N LEU A 373 -3.35 -1.50 -2.44
CA LEU A 373 -2.56 -0.27 -2.36
C LEU A 373 -1.69 -0.12 -3.63
N ASN A 374 -0.91 -1.15 -3.96
CA ASN A 374 -0.02 -1.15 -5.12
C ASN A 374 -0.78 -1.04 -6.44
N ALA A 375 -1.89 -1.77 -6.58
CA ALA A 375 -2.74 -1.66 -7.77
C ALA A 375 -3.40 -0.28 -7.89
N ASN A 376 -3.77 0.36 -6.78
CA ASN A 376 -4.29 1.72 -6.79
C ASN A 376 -3.23 2.74 -7.21
N LEU A 377 -2.01 2.64 -6.67
CA LEU A 377 -0.87 3.47 -7.06
C LEU A 377 -0.57 3.35 -8.57
N LYS A 378 -0.54 2.12 -9.10
CA LYS A 378 -0.37 1.87 -10.54
C LYS A 378 -1.49 2.51 -11.37
N ARG A 379 -2.74 2.44 -10.90
CA ARG A 379 -3.89 3.09 -11.53
C ARG A 379 -3.76 4.62 -11.53
N ILE A 380 -3.21 5.22 -10.48
CA ILE A 380 -2.91 6.66 -10.45
C ILE A 380 -1.90 6.98 -11.56
N GLU A 381 -0.79 6.25 -11.61
CA GLU A 381 0.26 6.43 -12.62
C GLU A 381 -0.26 6.28 -14.06
N GLU A 382 -0.99 5.20 -14.36
CA GLU A 382 -1.56 4.95 -15.69
C GLU A 382 -2.61 6.02 -16.08
N SER A 383 -3.48 6.41 -15.14
CA SER A 383 -4.51 7.40 -15.40
C SER A 383 -3.94 8.81 -15.63
N THR A 384 -2.83 9.15 -14.98
CA THR A 384 -2.20 10.46 -15.14
C THR A 384 -1.34 10.51 -16.39
N ALA A 385 -0.65 9.41 -16.73
CA ALA A 385 0.07 9.25 -17.98
C ALA A 385 -0.86 9.36 -19.20
N ALA A 386 -2.02 8.70 -19.17
CA ALA A 386 -2.99 8.76 -20.25
C ALA A 386 -3.54 10.19 -20.48
N LEU A 387 -3.69 10.99 -19.42
CA LEU A 387 -4.10 12.38 -19.55
C LEU A 387 -2.94 13.29 -19.98
N ALA A 388 -1.72 13.04 -19.50
CA ALA A 388 -0.53 13.77 -19.93
C ALA A 388 -0.27 13.61 -21.43
N ALA A 389 -0.61 12.46 -22.02
CA ALA A 389 -0.54 12.21 -23.46
C ALA A 389 -1.45 13.10 -24.30
N ALA A 390 -2.52 13.63 -23.72
CA ALA A 390 -3.52 14.48 -24.39
C ALA A 390 -3.66 15.86 -23.74
N ASP A 391 -2.70 16.25 -22.88
CA ASP A 391 -2.75 17.52 -22.14
C ASP A 391 -2.35 18.67 -23.07
N ASP A 392 -3.02 19.81 -22.96
CA ASP A 392 -2.68 21.04 -23.68
C ASP A 392 -1.69 21.93 -22.90
N TRP A 393 -1.35 21.49 -21.68
CA TRP A 393 -0.48 22.16 -20.72
C TRP A 393 -0.98 23.55 -20.30
N VAL A 394 -2.29 23.79 -20.35
CA VAL A 394 -2.89 25.06 -19.91
C VAL A 394 -3.35 24.97 -18.46
N LEU A 395 -2.90 25.93 -17.64
CA LEU A 395 -3.30 26.02 -16.23
C LEU A 395 -4.75 26.52 -16.12
N THR A 396 -5.65 25.63 -15.69
CA THR A 396 -7.07 25.93 -15.52
C THR A 396 -7.51 25.73 -14.07
N TYR A 397 -8.59 26.39 -13.65
CA TYR A 397 -9.24 26.10 -12.39
C TYR A 397 -9.95 24.74 -12.47
N PRO A 398 -10.07 24.01 -11.34
CA PRO A 398 -10.83 22.77 -11.35
C PRO A 398 -12.28 23.05 -11.77
N LEU A 399 -12.73 22.37 -12.83
CA LEU A 399 -14.14 22.38 -13.22
C LEU A 399 -14.95 21.91 -12.01
N SER A 400 -15.79 22.78 -11.47
CA SER A 400 -16.63 22.46 -10.31
C SER A 400 -17.51 21.25 -10.61
N GLY A 401 -17.09 20.08 -10.11
CA GLY A 401 -17.87 18.86 -9.90
C GLY A 401 -18.80 18.40 -11.03
N ILE A 402 -18.27 17.63 -12.00
CA ILE A 402 -19.09 16.57 -12.59
C ILE A 402 -19.31 15.52 -11.50
N ARG A 403 -20.56 15.48 -11.02
CA ARG A 403 -21.13 14.56 -10.03
C ARG A 403 -20.49 13.17 -10.06
N GLN A 404 -19.78 12.80 -8.99
CA GLN A 404 -19.74 11.41 -8.55
C GLN A 404 -20.82 11.21 -7.49
N SER A 405 -21.79 10.39 -7.85
CA SER A 405 -22.90 9.93 -7.05
C SER A 405 -22.43 9.03 -5.90
N GLY A 406 -22.78 9.38 -4.65
CA GLY A 406 -22.59 8.48 -3.51
C GLY A 406 -22.57 9.19 -2.15
N TRP A 407 -23.72 9.74 -1.74
CA TRP A 407 -24.11 10.21 -0.39
C TRP A 407 -23.66 11.63 0.05
N PRO A 408 -24.61 12.47 0.51
CA PRO A 408 -24.31 13.79 1.07
C PRO A 408 -24.02 13.67 2.57
N SER A 409 -22.77 13.89 2.97
CA SER A 409 -22.50 14.24 4.37
C SER A 409 -22.78 15.74 4.55
N GLY A 410 -23.95 16.03 5.09
CA GLY A 410 -24.35 17.37 5.49
C GLY A 410 -23.53 17.88 6.68
N ALA A 411 -23.42 19.21 6.74
CA ALA A 411 -22.96 20.01 7.87
C ALA A 411 -21.46 20.03 8.16
N SER A 412 -20.72 20.78 7.34
CA SER A 412 -19.69 21.71 7.83
C SER A 412 -19.49 22.83 6.81
N LEU A 413 -20.43 23.78 6.79
CA LEU A 413 -20.22 25.09 6.18
C LEU A 413 -19.29 25.90 7.11
N GLY A 414 -18.04 25.46 7.18
CA GLY A 414 -16.96 26.13 7.90
C GLY A 414 -16.04 26.78 6.89
N ASN A 415 -16.05 28.12 6.84
CA ASN A 415 -15.21 28.99 6.04
C ASN A 415 -13.77 28.49 5.84
N THR A 416 -13.52 27.80 4.73
CA THR A 416 -12.21 27.82 4.08
C THR A 416 -12.45 28.26 2.66
N THR A 417 -12.09 29.51 2.36
CA THR A 417 -11.83 29.97 1.00
C THR A 417 -10.76 29.05 0.43
N SER A 418 -11.16 27.94 -0.20
CA SER A 418 -10.24 27.08 -0.92
C SER A 418 -9.71 27.91 -2.08
N PHE A 419 -8.50 28.46 -1.95
CA PHE A 419 -7.76 28.98 -3.09
C PHE A 419 -7.73 27.84 -4.12
N GLN A 420 -8.56 27.96 -5.15
CA GLN A 420 -8.56 26.99 -6.22
C GLN A 420 -7.26 27.23 -6.97
N HIS A 421 -6.36 26.27 -6.87
CA HIS A 421 -5.09 26.37 -7.56
C HIS A 421 -5.28 26.05 -9.04
N LYS A 422 -4.62 26.81 -9.92
CA LYS A 422 -4.59 26.50 -11.35
C LYS A 422 -3.59 25.38 -11.60
N LEU A 423 -4.03 24.33 -12.30
CA LEU A 423 -3.23 23.17 -12.69
C LEU A 423 -3.65 22.76 -14.10
N THR A 424 -2.82 21.96 -14.79
CA THR A 424 -3.23 21.33 -16.05
C THR A 424 -4.15 20.13 -15.80
N SER A 425 -4.74 19.59 -16.86
CA SER A 425 -5.71 18.49 -16.75
C SER A 425 -5.13 17.24 -16.09
N SER A 426 -3.89 16.86 -16.46
CA SER A 426 -3.18 15.73 -15.86
C SER A 426 -2.84 15.95 -14.39
N ALA A 427 -2.42 17.16 -14.02
CA ALA A 427 -2.09 17.52 -12.63
C ALA A 427 -3.33 17.58 -11.73
N HIS A 428 -4.48 18.07 -12.23
CA HIS A 428 -5.76 18.02 -11.50
C HIS A 428 -6.16 16.57 -11.22
N ARG A 429 -6.08 15.69 -12.24
CA ARG A 429 -6.40 14.27 -12.06
C ARG A 429 -5.47 13.62 -11.05
N PHE A 430 -4.16 13.87 -11.17
CA PHE A 430 -3.17 13.36 -10.23
C PHE A 430 -3.51 13.78 -8.80
N ASN A 431 -3.71 15.08 -8.55
CA ASN A 431 -4.07 15.58 -7.23
C ASN A 431 -5.37 14.97 -6.71
N SER A 432 -6.43 14.91 -7.52
CA SER A 432 -7.71 14.32 -7.14
C SER A 432 -7.57 12.86 -6.72
N MET A 433 -6.89 12.04 -7.52
CA MET A 433 -6.72 10.62 -7.19
C MET A 433 -5.83 10.42 -5.96
N VAL A 434 -4.85 11.30 -5.72
CA VAL A 434 -4.03 11.25 -4.50
C VAL A 434 -4.84 11.65 -3.27
N GLN A 435 -5.75 12.63 -3.37
CA GLN A 435 -6.66 12.97 -2.27
C GLN A 435 -7.54 11.77 -1.91
N ASP A 436 -8.16 11.13 -2.91
CA ASP A 436 -8.97 9.93 -2.74
C ASP A 436 -8.15 8.79 -2.11
N PHE A 437 -6.92 8.60 -2.58
CA PHE A 437 -6.00 7.59 -2.07
C PHE A 437 -5.70 7.78 -0.58
N PHE A 438 -5.36 8.99 -0.14
CA PHE A 438 -5.12 9.24 1.29
C PHE A 438 -6.39 9.11 2.15
N GLU A 439 -7.56 9.39 1.60
CA GLU A 439 -8.84 9.14 2.28
C GLU A 439 -9.11 7.66 2.47
N ASP A 440 -8.77 6.84 1.47
CA ASP A 440 -8.91 5.39 1.53
C ASP A 440 -7.85 4.74 2.47
N VAL A 441 -6.64 5.31 2.57
CA VAL A 441 -5.58 4.82 3.47
C VAL A 441 -5.78 5.23 4.94
N GLY A 442 -6.41 6.38 5.22
CA GLY A 442 -6.66 6.86 6.59
C GLY A 442 -7.29 5.81 7.53
N PRO A 443 -8.35 5.11 7.09
CA PRO A 443 -8.90 3.91 7.74
C PRO A 443 -7.93 2.80 8.15
N LEU A 444 -6.79 2.68 7.46
CA LEU A 444 -5.84 1.57 7.55
C LEU A 444 -4.60 1.89 8.41
N LEU A 445 -4.63 2.98 9.19
CA LEU A 445 -3.50 3.38 10.05
C LEU A 445 -3.08 2.28 11.04
N SER A 446 -4.02 1.44 11.50
CA SER A 446 -3.73 0.28 12.37
C SER A 446 -2.82 -0.76 11.72
N MET A 447 -2.73 -0.79 10.38
CA MET A 447 -1.87 -1.73 9.63
C MET A 447 -0.43 -1.25 9.46
N GLN A 448 -0.10 -0.03 9.91
CA GLN A 448 1.25 0.55 9.83
C GLN A 448 1.80 0.61 8.39
N LEU A 449 0.95 0.92 7.42
CA LEU A 449 1.31 1.02 5.99
C LEU A 449 1.85 2.41 5.58
N GLY A 450 2.07 3.32 6.54
CA GLY A 450 2.44 4.71 6.26
C GLY A 450 3.71 4.85 5.42
N GLY A 451 4.78 4.12 5.76
CA GLY A 451 6.05 4.16 5.02
C GLY A 451 5.91 3.66 3.58
N GLN A 452 5.22 2.52 3.38
CA GLN A 452 4.95 1.98 2.04
C GLN A 452 4.08 2.92 1.20
N THR A 453 3.08 3.55 1.84
CA THR A 453 2.17 4.52 1.20
C THR A 453 2.93 5.74 0.68
N LEU A 454 3.79 6.33 1.52
CA LEU A 454 4.59 7.50 1.15
C LEU A 454 5.64 7.15 0.07
N GLU A 455 6.30 5.99 0.19
CA GLU A 455 7.27 5.54 -0.81
C GLU A 455 6.61 5.28 -2.17
N GLY A 456 5.50 4.55 -2.19
CA GLY A 456 4.77 4.27 -3.41
C GLY A 456 4.26 5.54 -4.09
N LEU A 457 3.73 6.49 -3.32
CA LEU A 457 3.30 7.78 -3.86
C LEU A 457 4.47 8.64 -4.37
N PHE A 458 5.63 8.59 -3.70
CA PHE A 458 6.85 9.24 -4.21
C PHE A 458 7.24 8.66 -5.57
N GLN A 459 7.20 7.34 -5.74
CA GLN A 459 7.52 6.69 -7.02
C GLN A 459 6.56 7.14 -8.13
N VAL A 460 5.25 7.19 -7.84
CA VAL A 460 4.24 7.67 -8.80
C VAL A 460 4.44 9.16 -9.12
N PHE A 461 4.77 10.01 -8.15
CA PHE A 461 5.11 11.42 -8.41
C PHE A 461 6.39 11.55 -9.22
N ASN A 462 7.43 10.77 -8.94
CA ASN A 462 8.67 10.79 -9.69
C ASN A 462 8.48 10.33 -11.15
N SER A 463 7.60 9.35 -11.37
CA SER A 463 7.14 8.94 -12.71
C SER A 463 6.40 10.06 -13.42
N TYR A 464 5.51 10.77 -12.72
CA TYR A 464 4.85 11.96 -13.25
C TYR A 464 5.86 13.05 -13.65
N VAL A 465 6.84 13.36 -12.81
CA VAL A 465 7.90 14.34 -13.13
C VAL A 465 8.77 13.87 -14.30
N ASN A 466 9.07 12.58 -14.43
CA ASN A 466 9.75 12.04 -15.61
C ASN A 466 8.95 12.30 -16.89
N MET A 467 7.63 12.14 -16.85
CA MET A 467 6.78 12.46 -18.00
C MET A 467 6.80 13.95 -18.31
N LEU A 468 6.81 14.83 -17.31
CA LEU A 468 6.96 16.27 -17.52
C LEU A 468 8.32 16.62 -18.15
N ILE A 469 9.40 15.92 -17.76
CA ILE A 469 10.71 16.10 -18.40
C ILE A 469 10.64 15.69 -19.88
N LYS A 470 10.01 14.56 -20.20
CA LYS A 470 9.81 14.09 -21.58
C LYS A 470 8.88 14.99 -22.41
N ALA A 471 8.05 15.81 -21.76
CA ALA A 471 7.22 16.80 -22.42
C ALA A 471 8.01 18.04 -22.87
N LEU A 472 9.20 18.27 -22.34
CA LEU A 472 10.02 19.41 -22.76
C LEU A 472 10.64 19.17 -24.16
N PRO A 473 10.71 20.18 -25.04
CA PRO A 473 11.35 20.06 -26.35
C PRO A 473 12.79 19.57 -26.27
N GLY A 474 13.24 18.77 -27.25
CA GLY A 474 14.61 18.24 -27.29
C GLY A 474 14.93 17.10 -26.30
N SER A 475 13.97 16.68 -25.46
CA SER A 475 14.16 15.55 -24.52
C SER A 475 13.93 14.16 -25.14
N MET A 476 13.29 14.08 -26.32
CA MET A 476 12.97 12.80 -26.97
C MET A 476 14.15 12.17 -27.73
N ASP A 477 15.20 12.94 -28.05
CA ASP A 477 16.30 12.49 -28.90
C ASP A 477 17.33 11.59 -28.18
N GLU A 478 17.35 11.59 -26.84
CA GLU A 478 18.31 10.78 -26.06
C GLU A 478 17.84 9.32 -25.79
N GLU A 479 16.55 9.02 -25.93
CA GLU A 479 15.96 7.75 -25.46
C GLU A 479 15.78 6.66 -26.52
N ALA A 480 16.18 6.87 -27.78
CA ALA A 480 16.10 5.86 -28.84
C ALA A 480 16.95 4.58 -28.59
N ASN A 481 17.74 4.53 -27.50
CA ASN A 481 18.68 3.44 -27.20
C ASN A 481 18.33 2.56 -25.98
N PHE A 482 17.19 2.76 -25.29
CA PHE A 482 16.76 1.87 -24.20
C PHE A 482 15.42 1.17 -24.51
N GLU A 483 15.50 0.01 -25.16
CA GLU A 483 14.40 -0.96 -25.30
C GLU A 483 13.96 -1.45 -23.90
N GLY A 484 13.02 -0.76 -23.26
CA GLY A 484 12.46 -1.20 -21.99
C GLY A 484 11.39 -0.31 -21.35
N SER A 485 11.29 0.97 -21.73
CA SER A 485 10.20 1.84 -21.28
C SER A 485 9.17 1.91 -22.41
N GLY A 486 7.96 1.37 -22.18
CA GLY A 486 6.88 1.45 -23.16
C GLY A 486 6.67 2.90 -23.60
N ASN A 487 6.47 3.12 -24.90
CA ASN A 487 6.25 4.42 -25.53
C ASN A 487 5.13 5.21 -24.80
N ASN A 488 5.50 5.97 -23.78
CA ASN A 488 4.64 6.98 -23.19
C ASN A 488 4.70 8.18 -24.13
N ILE A 489 3.84 8.15 -25.15
CA ILE A 489 3.62 9.30 -26.03
C ILE A 489 3.08 10.43 -25.15
N VAL A 490 3.89 11.44 -24.88
CA VAL A 490 3.51 12.63 -24.10
C VAL A 490 3.44 13.81 -25.06
N GLN A 491 2.42 14.66 -24.92
CA GLN A 491 2.30 15.86 -25.75
C GLN A 491 3.45 16.82 -25.44
N THR A 492 4.15 17.31 -26.46
CA THR A 492 5.26 18.26 -26.29
C THR A 492 4.76 19.64 -25.87
N ALA A 493 5.45 20.26 -24.93
CA ALA A 493 5.23 21.64 -24.49
C ALA A 493 5.98 22.60 -25.42
N GLU A 494 5.35 22.94 -26.54
CA GLU A 494 5.96 23.73 -27.62
C GLU A 494 6.26 25.19 -27.21
N THR A 495 5.41 25.77 -26.37
CA THR A 495 5.56 27.17 -25.96
C THR A 495 6.21 27.32 -24.59
N GLU A 496 6.95 28.41 -24.37
CA GLU A 496 7.54 28.74 -23.05
C GLU A 496 6.46 28.79 -21.95
N ALA A 497 5.25 29.24 -22.27
CA ALA A 497 4.13 29.23 -21.33
C ALA A 497 3.75 27.80 -20.90
N GLN A 498 3.66 26.86 -21.84
CA GLN A 498 3.38 25.45 -21.53
C GLN A 498 4.51 24.83 -20.71
N GLN A 499 5.78 25.13 -21.04
CA GLN A 499 6.94 24.60 -20.32
C GLN A 499 6.99 25.12 -18.86
N ILE A 500 6.70 26.41 -18.65
CA ILE A 500 6.58 27.00 -17.30
C ILE A 500 5.37 26.39 -16.57
N ALA A 501 4.28 26.05 -17.27
CA ALA A 501 3.14 25.36 -16.66
C ALA A 501 3.51 23.97 -16.11
N LEU A 502 4.41 23.23 -16.76
CA LEU A 502 4.93 21.95 -16.23
C LEU A 502 5.62 22.15 -14.87
N LEU A 503 6.46 23.18 -14.76
CA LEU A 503 7.12 23.56 -13.51
C LEU A 503 6.12 24.03 -12.46
N ALA A 504 5.08 24.78 -12.87
CA ALA A 504 4.02 25.25 -11.99
C ALA A 504 3.22 24.09 -11.37
N ASN A 505 2.89 23.07 -12.17
CA ASN A 505 2.27 21.83 -11.72
C ASN A 505 3.15 21.10 -10.70
N ALA A 506 4.39 20.78 -11.08
CA ALA A 506 5.29 19.96 -10.28
C ALA A 506 5.62 20.61 -8.92
N SER A 507 5.93 21.91 -8.94
CA SER A 507 6.21 22.68 -7.71
C SER A 507 4.99 22.75 -6.79
N LEU A 508 3.77 22.92 -7.32
CA LEU A 508 2.57 23.08 -6.49
C LEU A 508 2.19 21.76 -5.81
N LEU A 509 2.30 20.67 -6.58
CA LEU A 509 2.11 19.32 -6.07
C LEU A 509 3.11 19.01 -4.97
N ALA A 510 4.40 19.26 -5.18
CA ALA A 510 5.46 18.94 -4.23
C ALA A 510 5.46 19.81 -2.97
N ASP A 511 5.21 21.11 -3.08
CA ASP A 511 5.36 22.03 -1.95
C ASP A 511 4.14 22.11 -1.04
N GLU A 512 2.94 22.02 -1.63
CA GLU A 512 1.67 22.27 -0.94
C GLU A 512 0.73 21.07 -0.97
N LEU A 513 0.31 20.60 -2.15
CA LEU A 513 -0.83 19.69 -2.28
C LEU A 513 -0.54 18.30 -1.70
N LEU A 514 0.60 17.69 -2.06
CA LEU A 514 0.98 16.37 -1.58
C LEU A 514 1.34 16.36 -0.09
N PRO A 515 2.16 17.30 0.43
CA PRO A 515 2.38 17.42 1.87
C PRO A 515 1.08 17.60 2.67
N ARG A 516 0.14 18.42 2.16
CA ARG A 516 -1.17 18.63 2.80
C ARG A 516 -2.01 17.36 2.81
N ALA A 517 -2.01 16.59 1.72
CA ALA A 517 -2.72 15.31 1.65
C ALA A 517 -2.12 14.29 2.65
N ALA A 518 -0.79 14.22 2.74
CA ALA A 518 -0.09 13.32 3.64
C ALA A 518 -0.31 13.63 5.14
N MET A 519 -0.73 14.86 5.50
CA MET A 519 -1.12 15.17 6.88
C MET A 519 -2.28 14.29 7.38
N LYS A 520 -3.13 13.76 6.48
CA LYS A 520 -4.20 12.82 6.82
C LYS A 520 -3.67 11.50 7.41
N LEU A 521 -2.41 11.14 7.15
CA LEU A 521 -1.76 9.95 7.72
C LEU A 521 -1.19 10.17 9.12
N SER A 522 -1.10 11.43 9.59
CA SER A 522 -0.69 11.68 10.96
C SER A 522 -1.81 11.16 11.89
N PRO A 523 -1.50 10.40 12.95
CA PRO A 523 -2.51 9.95 13.90
C PRO A 523 -3.22 11.18 14.47
N SER A 524 -4.42 11.45 13.96
CA SER A 524 -5.24 12.57 14.39
C SER A 524 -5.55 12.40 15.88
N GLN A 525 -5.49 13.52 16.60
CA GLN A 525 -5.55 13.68 18.05
C GLN A 525 -6.92 13.33 18.66
N ALA A 526 -7.61 12.30 18.15
CA ALA A 526 -8.96 11.94 18.56
C ALA A 526 -9.02 11.04 19.81
N SER A 527 -7.89 10.52 20.31
CA SER A 527 -7.88 9.62 21.49
C SER A 527 -7.20 10.18 22.76
N HIS A 528 -6.71 11.42 22.77
CA HIS A 528 -6.20 12.05 23.99
C HIS A 528 -6.72 13.48 24.14
N LYS A 529 -7.96 13.61 24.64
CA LYS A 529 -8.39 14.78 25.40
C LYS A 529 -7.63 14.76 26.74
N ASP A 530 -6.37 15.14 26.72
CA ASP A 530 -5.63 15.67 27.89
C ASP A 530 -4.17 15.88 27.47
N ASP A 531 -3.87 17.03 26.86
CA ASP A 531 -2.66 17.79 27.18
C ASP A 531 -2.59 19.09 26.34
N HIS A 532 -3.33 20.11 26.77
CA HIS A 532 -3.21 21.47 26.23
C HIS A 532 -2.04 22.23 26.89
N ARG A 533 -0.82 21.67 26.97
CA ARG A 533 0.37 22.38 27.49
C ARG A 533 1.72 21.99 26.87
N ARG A 534 1.81 21.73 25.56
CA ARG A 534 3.12 21.63 24.89
C ARG A 534 3.36 22.78 23.89
N ARG A 535 4.50 23.46 24.09
CA ARG A 535 5.00 24.64 23.37
C ARG A 535 5.04 24.40 21.86
N THR A 536 4.85 25.48 21.11
CA THR A 536 4.91 25.59 19.64
C THR A 536 6.19 25.04 19.00
N SER A 537 7.29 24.92 19.73
CA SER A 537 8.56 24.35 19.26
C SER A 537 8.52 22.82 19.05
N ASP A 538 7.69 22.08 19.77
CA ASP A 538 7.59 20.61 19.64
C ASP A 538 6.74 20.15 18.45
N ARG A 539 5.97 21.06 17.82
CA ARG A 539 5.21 20.73 16.59
C ARG A 539 6.11 20.55 15.38
N GLN A 540 7.25 21.25 15.32
CA GLN A 540 8.17 21.20 14.17
C GLN A 540 8.95 19.88 14.05
N ASN A 541 9.03 19.09 15.13
CA ASN A 541 9.80 17.84 15.19
C ASN A 541 8.97 16.55 15.03
N ARG A 542 7.67 16.64 14.75
CA ARG A 542 6.78 15.48 14.90
C ARG A 542 6.88 14.38 13.83
N HIS A 543 7.45 14.63 12.65
CA HIS A 543 7.51 13.60 11.59
C HIS A 543 8.77 13.71 10.72
N PRO A 544 9.91 13.07 11.10
CA PRO A 544 11.12 13.08 10.29
C PRO A 544 10.92 12.45 8.91
N GLU A 545 10.10 11.38 8.81
CA GLU A 545 9.77 10.70 7.56
C GLU A 545 9.04 11.61 6.57
N GLN A 546 8.06 12.40 7.03
CA GLN A 546 7.36 13.35 6.16
C GLN A 546 8.28 14.48 5.67
N ARG A 547 9.26 14.90 6.49
CA ARG A 547 10.26 15.90 6.09
C ARG A 547 11.23 15.34 5.04
N GLU A 548 11.70 14.11 5.21
CA GLU A 548 12.51 13.41 4.21
C GLU A 548 11.73 13.23 2.92
N TRP A 549 10.49 12.78 3.02
CA TRP A 549 9.60 12.62 1.87
C TRP A 549 9.39 13.93 1.11
N LYS A 550 9.09 15.04 1.82
CA LYS A 550 9.00 16.37 1.19
C LYS A 550 10.30 16.77 0.49
N ARG A 551 11.47 16.53 1.11
CA ARG A 551 12.78 16.80 0.49
C ARG A 551 12.96 16.01 -0.81
N ARG A 552 12.56 14.74 -0.84
CA ARG A 552 12.60 13.91 -2.04
C ARG A 552 11.66 14.43 -3.14
N LEU A 553 10.44 14.86 -2.80
CA LEU A 553 9.52 15.49 -3.78
C LEU A 553 10.15 16.74 -4.41
N VAL A 554 10.71 17.64 -3.58
CA VAL A 554 11.39 18.84 -4.05
C VAL A 554 12.59 18.48 -4.93
N SER A 555 13.36 17.45 -4.59
CA SER A 555 14.48 16.98 -5.42
C SER A 555 14.04 16.51 -6.81
N SER A 556 12.87 15.89 -6.94
CA SER A 556 12.33 15.55 -8.27
C SER A 556 11.98 16.81 -9.07
N VAL A 557 11.37 17.82 -8.45
CA VAL A 557 11.07 19.11 -9.10
C VAL A 557 12.34 19.84 -9.53
N GLU A 558 13.38 19.82 -8.69
CA GLU A 558 14.69 20.41 -9.01
C GLU A 558 15.33 19.80 -10.24
N ARG A 559 15.12 18.50 -10.50
CA ARG A 559 15.58 17.84 -11.72
C ARG A 559 14.87 18.38 -12.96
N LEU A 560 13.54 18.51 -12.92
CA LEU A 560 12.77 19.11 -14.01
C LEU A 560 13.22 20.57 -14.28
N LYS A 561 13.43 21.34 -13.21
CA LYS A 561 13.94 22.71 -13.30
C LYS A 561 15.32 22.77 -13.96
N ASN A 562 16.24 21.88 -13.57
CA ASN A 562 17.57 21.83 -14.15
C ASN A 562 17.52 21.48 -15.64
N THR A 563 16.73 20.47 -16.04
CA THR A 563 16.57 20.11 -17.46
C THR A 563 15.97 21.26 -18.27
N PHE A 564 14.94 21.93 -17.76
CA PHE A 564 14.37 23.13 -18.38
C PHE A 564 15.42 24.23 -18.58
N CYS A 565 16.21 24.54 -17.55
CA CYS A 565 17.26 25.55 -17.65
C CYS A 565 18.37 25.15 -18.63
N GLN A 566 18.72 23.86 -18.68
CA GLN A 566 19.74 23.34 -19.59
C GLN A 566 19.28 23.46 -21.05
N GLN A 567 18.06 23.04 -21.36
CA GLN A 567 17.52 23.13 -22.72
C GLN A 567 17.45 24.58 -23.20
N HIS A 568 16.90 25.49 -22.40
CA HIS A 568 16.87 26.89 -22.77
C HIS A 568 18.23 27.56 -22.84
N ALA A 569 19.23 27.08 -22.09
CA ALA A 569 20.59 27.54 -22.26
C ALA A 569 21.18 27.05 -23.59
N LEU A 570 20.96 25.78 -23.95
CA LEU A 570 21.39 25.24 -25.24
C LEU A 570 20.73 25.98 -26.42
N ASP A 571 19.42 26.24 -26.36
CA ASP A 571 18.68 27.01 -27.38
C ASP A 571 19.20 28.44 -27.54
N LEU A 572 19.75 29.03 -26.47
CA LEU A 572 20.33 30.37 -26.51
C LEU A 572 21.77 30.36 -27.04
N ILE A 573 22.55 29.35 -26.64
CA ILE A 573 23.98 29.29 -26.91
C ILE A 573 24.24 28.77 -28.32
N PHE A 574 23.46 27.82 -28.81
CA PHE A 574 23.66 27.19 -30.10
C PHE A 574 22.56 27.55 -31.10
N THR A 575 22.94 27.72 -32.35
CA THR A 575 22.01 27.84 -33.47
C THR A 575 21.41 26.47 -33.83
N GLU A 576 20.36 26.46 -34.65
CA GLU A 576 19.79 25.22 -35.20
C GLU A 576 20.80 24.39 -36.02
N GLU A 577 21.86 25.04 -36.53
CA GLU A 577 22.93 24.40 -37.29
C GLU A 577 24.05 23.83 -36.40
N GLY A 578 23.99 24.08 -35.08
CA GLY A 578 24.95 23.59 -34.08
C GLY A 578 26.13 24.53 -33.83
N ASP A 579 26.15 25.71 -34.45
CA ASP A 579 27.18 26.73 -34.24
C ASP A 579 26.91 27.51 -32.94
N SER A 580 27.97 27.93 -32.25
CA SER A 580 27.83 28.76 -31.04
C SER A 580 27.55 30.23 -31.40
N ASN A 581 26.55 30.83 -30.74
CA ASN A 581 26.23 32.25 -30.80
C ASN A 581 27.27 33.14 -30.10
N VAL A 582 28.20 32.55 -29.35
CA VAL A 582 29.37 33.23 -28.78
C VAL A 582 30.63 32.44 -29.10
N THR A 583 31.51 33.03 -29.90
CA THR A 583 32.82 32.47 -30.23
C THR A 583 33.94 33.43 -29.83
N ALA A 584 35.13 32.88 -29.59
CA ALA A 584 36.32 33.69 -29.27
C ALA A 584 36.62 34.72 -30.37
N GLU A 585 36.39 34.34 -31.63
CA GLU A 585 36.61 35.19 -32.81
C GLU A 585 35.81 36.50 -32.77
N MET A 586 34.63 36.53 -32.12
CA MET A 586 33.82 37.75 -31.97
C MET A 586 34.56 38.83 -31.20
N TYR A 587 35.33 38.45 -30.18
CA TYR A 587 36.11 39.38 -29.36
C TYR A 587 37.49 39.66 -29.97
N ILE A 588 38.15 38.64 -30.54
CA ILE A 588 39.50 38.76 -31.11
C ILE A 588 39.52 39.64 -32.37
N ASN A 589 38.45 39.65 -33.18
CA ASN A 589 38.42 40.40 -34.44
C ASN A 589 38.03 41.89 -34.30
N MET A 590 37.61 42.35 -33.12
CA MET A 590 37.18 43.73 -32.86
C MET A 590 38.23 44.77 -33.27
N ASP A 591 39.48 44.56 -32.86
CA ASP A 591 40.61 45.47 -33.08
C ASP A 591 41.09 45.50 -34.55
N GLY A 592 40.58 44.62 -35.41
CA GLY A 592 40.90 44.55 -36.84
C GLY A 592 39.96 45.34 -37.75
N SER A 593 38.84 45.86 -37.22
CA SER A 593 37.84 46.62 -37.98
C SER A 593 38.12 48.12 -37.92
N ALA A 594 37.99 48.83 -39.06
CA ALA A 594 38.29 50.27 -39.16
C ALA A 594 37.07 51.19 -38.89
N ASP A 595 35.95 50.61 -38.45
CA ASP A 595 34.69 51.31 -38.22
C ASP A 595 34.59 51.81 -36.76
N GLU A 596 33.84 52.90 -36.53
CA GLU A 596 33.55 53.36 -35.17
C GLU A 596 32.73 52.30 -34.41
N VAL A 597 33.25 51.82 -33.28
CA VAL A 597 32.59 50.80 -32.45
C VAL A 597 31.43 51.44 -31.69
N GLU A 598 30.20 51.03 -32.01
CA GLU A 598 29.03 51.31 -31.18
C GLU A 598 29.00 50.34 -29.99
N TRP A 599 29.21 50.86 -28.78
CA TRP A 599 29.22 50.05 -27.56
C TRP A 599 27.81 49.57 -27.19
N PHE A 600 27.60 48.27 -27.30
CA PHE A 600 26.35 47.61 -26.94
C PHE A 600 26.61 46.15 -26.55
N PRO A 601 25.84 45.54 -25.62
CA PRO A 601 26.03 44.13 -25.25
C PRO A 601 25.90 43.21 -26.47
N SER A 602 26.67 42.12 -26.53
CA SER A 602 26.63 41.13 -27.61
C SER A 602 25.29 40.39 -27.67
N LEU A 603 24.94 39.87 -28.86
CA LEU A 603 23.63 39.34 -29.19
C LEU A 603 23.13 38.29 -28.18
N LEU A 604 23.96 37.31 -27.79
CA LEU A 604 23.59 36.28 -26.80
C LEU A 604 23.06 36.90 -25.50
N PHE A 605 23.72 37.93 -24.98
CA PHE A 605 23.36 38.56 -23.71
C PHE A 605 22.11 39.43 -23.85
N GLN A 606 21.89 40.06 -25.02
CA GLN A 606 20.64 40.74 -25.33
C GLN A 606 19.46 39.74 -25.37
N GLU A 607 19.64 38.60 -26.04
CA GLU A 607 18.64 37.55 -26.15
C GLU A 607 18.34 36.90 -24.80
N LEU A 608 19.37 36.66 -23.98
CA LEU A 608 19.22 36.20 -22.60
C LEU A 608 18.37 37.18 -21.78
N PHE A 609 18.66 38.48 -21.85
CA PHE A 609 17.86 39.51 -21.18
C PHE A 609 16.40 39.51 -21.65
N ALA A 610 16.17 39.48 -22.97
CA ALA A 610 14.84 39.46 -23.55
C ALA A 610 14.05 38.20 -23.13
N LYS A 611 14.69 37.03 -23.15
CA LYS A 611 14.10 35.75 -22.75
C LYS A 611 13.76 35.74 -21.26
N LEU A 612 14.66 36.22 -20.40
CA LEU A 612 14.41 36.31 -18.96
C LEU A 612 13.22 37.23 -18.64
N ASN A 613 13.08 38.38 -19.31
CA ASN A 613 11.92 39.27 -19.13
C ASN A 613 10.61 38.63 -19.59
N ARG A 614 10.63 37.94 -20.74
CA ARG A 614 9.46 37.20 -21.24
C ARG A 614 9.06 36.11 -20.26
N MET A 615 10.01 35.28 -19.81
CA MET A 615 9.76 34.23 -18.82
C MET A 615 9.32 34.78 -17.46
N ALA A 616 9.88 35.90 -17.01
CA ALA A 616 9.47 36.56 -15.78
C ALA A 616 7.99 37.00 -15.83
N SER A 617 7.55 37.54 -16.96
CA SER A 617 6.15 37.93 -17.16
C SER A 617 5.20 36.73 -17.13
N LEU A 618 5.56 35.63 -17.81
CA LEU A 618 4.78 34.39 -17.81
C LEU A 618 4.75 33.74 -16.41
N ALA A 619 5.89 33.72 -15.72
CA ALA A 619 6.03 33.13 -14.40
C ALA A 619 5.23 33.89 -13.33
N ALA A 620 5.07 35.22 -13.45
CA ALA A 620 4.27 36.02 -12.53
C ALA A 620 2.81 35.53 -12.47
N ASP A 621 2.24 35.13 -13.61
CA ASP A 621 0.87 34.64 -13.70
C ASP A 621 0.70 33.17 -13.26
N MET A 622 1.76 32.36 -13.39
CA MET A 622 1.74 30.93 -13.09
C MET A 622 2.13 30.57 -11.65
N PHE A 623 2.90 31.42 -10.98
CA PHE A 623 3.40 31.22 -9.61
C PHE A 623 2.81 32.22 -8.60
N ILE A 624 1.51 32.54 -8.71
CA ILE A 624 0.81 33.42 -7.76
C ILE A 624 0.97 32.88 -6.33
N GLY A 625 1.51 33.71 -5.42
CA GLY A 625 1.79 33.33 -4.03
C GLY A 625 3.03 32.44 -3.85
N ARG A 626 3.79 32.19 -4.92
CA ARG A 626 5.01 31.38 -4.98
C ARG A 626 6.11 32.08 -5.78
N GLU A 627 6.20 33.40 -5.68
CA GLU A 627 7.10 34.26 -6.47
C GLU A 627 8.58 33.90 -6.27
N ARG A 628 8.91 33.32 -5.11
CA ARG A 628 10.25 32.79 -4.83
C ARG A 628 10.68 31.71 -5.82
N PHE A 629 9.76 30.83 -6.24
CA PHE A 629 10.09 29.78 -7.21
C PHE A 629 10.43 30.39 -8.57
N ALA A 630 9.64 31.36 -9.04
CA ALA A 630 9.92 32.10 -10.27
C ALA A 630 11.29 32.80 -10.22
N THR A 631 11.62 33.46 -9.10
CA THR A 631 12.93 34.11 -8.93
C THR A 631 14.08 33.10 -8.98
N LEU A 632 13.93 31.95 -8.31
CA LEU A 632 14.94 30.89 -8.31
C LEU A 632 15.08 30.20 -9.68
N LEU A 633 14.00 30.16 -10.48
CA LEU A 633 14.03 29.66 -11.85
C LEU A 633 14.87 30.57 -12.75
N LEU A 634 14.59 31.88 -12.73
CA LEU A 634 15.34 32.87 -13.52
C LEU A 634 16.81 32.95 -13.08
N MET A 635 17.06 32.87 -11.77
CA MET A 635 18.40 32.78 -11.20
C MET A 635 19.14 31.57 -11.76
N ARG A 636 18.51 30.39 -11.74
CA ARG A 636 19.12 29.16 -12.24
C ARG A 636 19.38 29.21 -13.74
N LEU A 637 18.45 29.73 -14.54
CA LEU A 637 18.64 29.88 -15.98
C LEU A 637 19.83 30.80 -16.29
N THR A 638 19.91 31.95 -15.62
CA THR A 638 21.03 32.90 -15.79
C THR A 638 22.36 32.25 -15.39
N GLU A 639 22.40 31.54 -14.26
CA GLU A 639 23.59 30.78 -13.86
C GLU A 639 23.98 29.73 -14.89
N THR A 640 23.04 28.95 -15.42
CA THR A 640 23.32 27.88 -16.36
C THR A 640 23.99 28.40 -17.63
N VAL A 641 23.51 29.52 -18.19
CA VAL A 641 24.11 30.13 -19.39
C VAL A 641 25.53 30.64 -19.12
N ILE A 642 25.74 31.30 -17.98
CA ILE A 642 27.04 31.91 -17.67
C ILE A 642 28.08 30.88 -17.23
N ILE A 643 27.66 29.81 -16.54
CA ILE A 643 28.53 28.69 -16.22
C ILE A 643 29.01 28.01 -17.51
N TRP A 644 28.13 27.84 -18.50
CA TRP A 644 28.52 27.26 -19.79
C TRP A 644 29.67 28.05 -20.45
N LEU A 645 29.55 29.39 -20.53
CA LEU A 645 30.62 30.23 -21.07
C LEU A 645 31.91 30.16 -20.24
N SER A 646 31.79 30.06 -18.91
CA SER A 646 32.96 29.93 -18.02
C SER A 646 33.70 28.60 -18.16
N GLU A 647 32.96 27.54 -18.53
CA GLU A 647 33.44 26.15 -18.64
C GLU A 647 33.73 25.74 -20.11
N ASP A 648 33.46 26.59 -21.09
CA ASP A 648 33.76 26.31 -22.50
C ASP A 648 35.28 26.39 -22.77
N GLN A 649 35.91 25.21 -22.72
CA GLN A 649 37.35 25.08 -22.95
C GLN A 649 37.76 25.58 -24.34
N SER A 650 36.97 25.32 -25.38
CA SER A 650 37.33 25.71 -26.75
C SER A 650 37.37 27.23 -26.91
N PHE A 651 36.39 27.92 -26.34
CA PHE A 651 36.36 29.38 -26.30
C PHE A 651 37.58 29.98 -25.58
N TRP A 652 37.97 29.41 -24.43
CA TRP A 652 39.09 29.93 -23.65
C TRP A 652 40.45 29.57 -24.26
N ASP A 653 40.61 28.38 -24.84
CA ASP A 653 41.84 27.98 -25.54
C ASP A 653 42.13 28.93 -26.72
N ASP A 654 41.11 29.32 -27.48
CA ASP A 654 41.25 30.27 -28.59
C ASP A 654 41.60 31.69 -28.11
N ILE A 655 41.16 32.11 -26.93
CA ILE A 655 41.48 33.42 -26.35
C ILE A 655 42.89 33.45 -25.72
N GLU A 656 43.28 32.37 -25.04
CA GLU A 656 44.54 32.30 -24.27
C GLU A 656 45.73 31.86 -25.13
N GLU A 657 45.54 30.88 -26.00
CA GLU A 657 46.60 30.22 -26.78
C GLU A 657 46.40 30.37 -28.31
N GLY A 658 45.34 31.06 -28.74
CA GLY A 658 45.01 31.24 -30.15
C GLY A 658 46.04 32.04 -30.96
N PRO A 659 45.94 31.98 -32.31
CA PRO A 659 46.92 32.60 -33.21
C PRO A 659 46.89 34.14 -33.18
N ARG A 660 45.79 34.74 -32.71
CA ARG A 660 45.64 36.17 -32.51
C ARG A 660 45.24 36.43 -31.06
N PRO A 661 45.99 37.28 -30.32
CA PRO A 661 45.66 37.57 -28.94
C PRO A 661 44.42 38.45 -28.83
N LEU A 662 43.75 38.40 -27.67
CA LEU A 662 42.68 39.34 -27.32
C LEU A 662 43.22 40.78 -27.33
N GLY A 663 42.58 41.67 -28.09
CA GLY A 663 42.96 43.07 -28.18
C GLY A 663 42.18 43.99 -27.24
N PRO A 664 42.56 45.28 -27.18
CA PRO A 664 41.94 46.28 -26.30
C PRO A 664 40.41 46.38 -26.40
N LEU A 665 39.88 46.46 -27.62
CA LEU A 665 38.44 46.59 -27.87
C LEU A 665 37.71 45.28 -27.54
N GLY A 666 38.33 44.14 -27.86
CA GLY A 666 37.80 42.81 -27.49
C GLY A 666 37.67 42.62 -25.98
N LEU A 667 38.66 43.05 -25.19
CA LEU A 667 38.61 43.00 -23.73
C LEU A 667 37.49 43.91 -23.17
N GLN A 668 37.35 45.13 -23.70
CA GLN A 668 36.29 46.04 -23.30
C GLN A 668 34.90 45.46 -23.60
N GLN A 669 34.69 44.82 -24.77
CA GLN A 669 33.41 44.19 -25.10
C GLN A 669 33.10 43.01 -24.16
N LEU A 670 34.05 42.10 -23.95
CA LEU A 670 33.83 40.95 -23.06
C LEU A 670 33.53 41.40 -21.63
N TYR A 671 34.20 42.46 -21.15
CA TYR A 671 33.91 43.06 -19.85
C TYR A 671 32.51 43.69 -19.82
N LEU A 672 32.11 44.42 -20.86
CA LEU A 672 30.77 45.01 -21.01
C LEU A 672 29.68 43.94 -20.96
N ASP A 673 29.85 42.84 -21.69
CA ASP A 673 28.91 41.73 -21.77
C ASP A 673 28.65 41.08 -20.41
N ILE A 674 29.72 40.81 -19.67
CA ILE A 674 29.64 40.20 -18.35
C ILE A 674 29.09 41.19 -17.30
N LYS A 675 29.44 42.48 -17.40
CA LYS A 675 28.84 43.54 -16.57
C LYS A 675 27.36 43.74 -16.87
N PHE A 676 26.93 43.59 -18.12
CA PHE A 676 25.53 43.68 -18.50
C PHE A 676 24.70 42.57 -17.83
N VAL A 677 25.22 41.35 -17.77
CA VAL A 677 24.61 40.23 -17.01
C VAL A 677 24.44 40.57 -15.54
N LEU A 678 25.49 41.12 -14.91
CA LEU A 678 25.43 41.54 -13.51
C LEU A 678 24.37 42.64 -13.29
N CYS A 679 24.30 43.61 -14.20
CA CYS A 679 23.35 44.71 -14.16
C CYS A 679 21.91 44.21 -14.22
N PHE A 680 21.51 43.48 -15.25
CA PHE A 680 20.12 43.03 -15.35
C PHE A 680 19.75 42.00 -14.28
N ALA A 681 20.68 41.13 -13.85
CA ALA A 681 20.41 40.15 -12.80
C ALA A 681 20.19 40.80 -11.44
N SER A 682 20.90 41.90 -11.16
CA SER A 682 20.69 42.70 -9.96
C SER A 682 19.31 43.39 -9.97
N GLN A 683 18.92 44.00 -11.10
CA GLN A 683 17.62 44.67 -11.25
C GLN A 683 16.44 43.71 -11.14
N GLY A 684 16.57 42.53 -11.75
CA GLY A 684 15.55 41.48 -11.71
C GLY A 684 15.52 40.66 -10.40
N ARG A 685 16.42 40.95 -9.45
CA ARG A 685 16.54 40.26 -8.14
C ARG A 685 16.85 38.76 -8.24
N TYR A 686 17.49 38.33 -9.31
CA TYR A 686 17.93 36.95 -9.51
C TYR A 686 19.47 36.81 -9.55
N LEU A 687 20.22 37.84 -9.16
CA LEU A 687 21.65 37.75 -8.91
C LEU A 687 21.95 36.84 -7.70
N SER A 688 22.65 35.74 -7.94
CA SER A 688 23.10 34.83 -6.89
C SER A 688 24.57 35.03 -6.53
N ARG A 689 24.99 34.49 -5.39
CA ARG A 689 26.41 34.43 -5.00
C ARG A 689 27.25 33.60 -5.97
N ASN A 690 26.65 32.55 -6.54
CA ASN A 690 27.34 31.69 -7.48
C ASN A 690 27.54 32.41 -8.82
N LEU A 691 26.49 33.06 -9.34
CA LEU A 691 26.57 33.88 -10.55
C LEU A 691 27.63 34.98 -10.39
N HIS A 692 27.62 35.70 -9.27
CA HIS A 692 28.62 36.74 -9.00
C HIS A 692 30.05 36.17 -8.94
N ARG A 693 30.24 34.95 -8.43
CA ARG A 693 31.56 34.29 -8.42
C ARG A 693 32.01 33.95 -9.84
N VAL A 694 31.15 33.29 -10.63
CA VAL A 694 31.45 32.86 -12.01
C VAL A 694 31.72 34.07 -12.91
N VAL A 695 30.93 35.14 -12.79
CA VAL A 695 31.16 36.41 -13.48
C VAL A 695 32.55 36.98 -13.18
N ASN A 696 32.96 36.99 -11.91
CA ASN A 696 34.29 37.47 -11.53
C ASN A 696 35.41 36.53 -12.02
N GLU A 697 35.17 35.23 -12.07
CA GLU A 697 36.10 34.25 -12.64
C GLU A 697 36.32 34.50 -14.13
N ILE A 698 35.24 34.74 -14.91
CA ILE A 698 35.31 35.10 -16.33
C ILE A 698 36.10 36.40 -16.53
N ILE A 699 35.79 37.45 -15.75
CA ILE A 699 36.52 38.73 -15.83
C ILE A 699 38.01 38.52 -15.52
N ALA A 700 38.34 37.77 -14.46
CA ALA A 700 39.72 37.51 -14.09
C ALA A 700 40.48 36.73 -15.18
N LYS A 701 39.85 35.72 -15.79
CA LYS A 701 40.42 34.97 -16.92
C LYS A 701 40.70 35.89 -18.11
N ALA A 702 39.72 36.71 -18.51
CA ALA A 702 39.86 37.66 -19.62
C ALA A 702 41.01 38.66 -19.38
N MET A 703 41.10 39.21 -18.16
CA MET A 703 42.17 40.14 -17.77
C MET A 703 43.55 39.47 -17.79
N ALA A 704 43.64 38.22 -17.35
CA ALA A 704 44.88 37.45 -17.39
C ALA A 704 45.32 37.14 -18.82
N ALA A 705 44.39 36.70 -19.68
CA ALA A 705 44.64 36.43 -21.10
C ALA A 705 45.13 37.68 -21.83
N PHE A 706 44.50 38.84 -21.61
CA PHE A 706 44.97 40.11 -22.17
C PHE A 706 46.33 40.53 -21.60
N GLY A 707 46.54 40.40 -20.29
CA GLY A 707 47.81 40.75 -19.64
C GLY A 707 49.00 39.92 -20.15
N ALA A 708 48.77 38.68 -20.59
CA ALA A 708 49.79 37.84 -21.20
C ALA A 708 50.38 38.42 -22.50
N THR A 709 49.70 39.38 -23.13
CA THR A 709 50.21 40.12 -24.31
C THR A 709 51.28 41.17 -23.97
N GLY A 710 51.48 41.46 -22.68
CA GLY A 710 52.44 42.46 -22.19
C GLY A 710 51.86 43.87 -22.03
N MET A 711 50.56 44.06 -22.27
CA MET A 711 49.82 45.31 -22.01
C MET A 711 49.12 45.26 -20.65
N ASP A 712 48.99 46.41 -19.98
CA ASP A 712 48.27 46.51 -18.71
C ASP A 712 46.74 46.54 -18.98
N PRO A 713 45.97 45.54 -18.53
CA PRO A 713 44.52 45.51 -18.75
C PRO A 713 43.79 46.74 -18.18
N TYR A 714 44.26 47.29 -17.05
CA TYR A 714 43.64 48.46 -16.42
C TYR A 714 43.91 49.77 -17.17
N SER A 715 44.91 49.80 -18.05
CA SER A 715 45.19 50.97 -18.89
C SER A 715 44.19 51.14 -20.03
N VAL A 716 43.48 50.06 -20.37
CA VAL A 716 42.54 50.00 -21.49
C VAL A 716 41.09 50.06 -21.01
N LEU A 717 40.76 49.50 -19.85
CA LEU A 717 39.39 49.50 -19.35
C LEU A 717 38.94 50.91 -18.90
N PRO A 718 37.78 51.40 -19.37
CA PRO A 718 37.10 52.55 -18.78
C PRO A 718 36.70 52.35 -17.32
N ASP A 719 36.30 53.43 -16.65
CA ASP A 719 35.75 53.36 -15.29
C ASP A 719 34.48 52.50 -15.24
N ASP A 720 34.24 51.80 -14.12
CA ASP A 720 33.05 50.96 -13.94
C ASP A 720 31.73 51.74 -14.13
N ASP A 721 31.72 53.05 -13.82
CA ASP A 721 30.56 53.93 -14.03
C ASP A 721 30.19 54.06 -15.52
N TRP A 722 31.18 54.06 -16.42
CA TRP A 722 30.96 54.10 -17.85
C TRP A 722 30.25 52.83 -18.34
N PHE A 723 30.68 51.65 -17.87
CA PHE A 723 30.03 50.39 -18.19
C PHE A 723 28.61 50.33 -17.63
N ASN A 724 28.39 50.82 -16.42
CA ASN A 724 27.06 50.87 -15.79
C ASN A 724 26.09 51.74 -16.59
N ASP A 725 26.53 52.92 -17.07
CA ASP A 725 25.71 53.82 -17.88
C ASP A 725 25.33 53.17 -19.22
N ILE A 726 26.26 52.48 -19.89
CA ILE A 726 25.97 51.75 -21.14
C ILE A 726 25.02 50.58 -20.89
N CYS A 727 25.24 49.81 -19.83
CA CYS A 727 24.34 48.71 -19.47
C CYS A 727 22.92 49.22 -19.18
N GLN A 728 22.79 50.36 -18.50
CA GLN A 728 21.50 50.96 -18.20
C GLN A 728 20.79 51.47 -19.46
N ASP A 729 21.50 52.16 -20.37
CA ASP A 729 20.95 52.59 -21.65
C ASP A 729 20.53 51.36 -22.51
N ALA A 730 21.32 50.30 -22.51
CA ALA A 730 20.98 49.04 -23.18
C ALA A 730 19.72 48.37 -22.60
N ILE A 731 19.60 48.29 -21.27
CA ILE A 731 18.40 47.77 -20.60
C ILE A 731 17.16 48.60 -20.98
N GLU A 732 17.27 49.93 -20.99
CA GLU A 732 16.16 50.82 -21.36
C GLU A 732 15.73 50.65 -22.81
N ARG A 733 16.70 50.61 -23.75
CA ARG A 733 16.45 50.37 -25.18
C ARG A 733 15.78 49.01 -25.40
N LEU A 734 16.31 47.94 -24.81
CA LEU A 734 15.79 46.58 -24.95
C LEU A 734 14.43 46.38 -24.26
N SER A 735 14.15 47.15 -23.21
CA SER A 735 12.85 47.12 -22.51
C SER A 735 11.75 47.93 -23.21
N GLY A 736 12.08 48.71 -24.25
CA GLY A 736 11.13 49.57 -24.96
C GLY A 736 10.57 50.73 -24.11
N LYS A 737 11.24 51.10 -23.01
CA LYS A 737 10.83 52.26 -22.19
C LYS A 737 11.34 53.54 -22.87
N PRO A 738 10.51 54.58 -23.06
CA PRO A 738 10.97 55.83 -23.64
C PRO A 738 12.03 56.45 -22.72
N LYS A 739 13.10 56.94 -23.32
CA LYS A 739 14.19 57.65 -22.65
C LYS A 739 13.57 58.79 -21.83
N ALA A 740 13.62 58.71 -20.50
CA ALA A 740 13.33 59.88 -19.69
C ALA A 740 14.46 60.86 -19.99
N GLU A 741 14.16 61.92 -20.75
CA GLU A 741 15.09 63.02 -20.95
C GLU A 741 15.59 63.45 -19.57
N ARG A 742 16.87 63.20 -19.29
CA ARG A 742 17.58 63.88 -18.21
C ARG A 742 17.56 65.35 -18.60
N ASP A 743 16.58 66.08 -18.10
CA ASP A 743 16.57 67.53 -18.11
C ASP A 743 17.79 68.01 -17.33
N LEU A 744 18.88 68.19 -18.07
CA LEU A 744 19.96 69.10 -17.75
C LEU A 744 19.37 70.51 -17.81
N ASN A 745 18.60 70.92 -16.78
CA ASN A 745 18.39 72.30 -16.35
C ASN A 745 17.29 72.38 -15.27
N SER A 746 17.69 72.34 -13.99
CA SER A 746 16.93 73.06 -12.96
C SER A 746 17.86 73.51 -11.82
N PRO A 747 18.05 74.82 -11.61
CA PRO A 747 18.87 75.35 -10.53
C PRO A 747 17.98 75.71 -9.33
N THR A 748 18.09 74.94 -8.25
CA THR A 748 17.74 75.38 -6.89
C THR A 748 18.39 74.39 -5.91
N ALA A 749 19.52 74.73 -5.28
CA ALA A 749 19.58 75.22 -3.90
C ALA A 749 18.55 74.49 -2.99
N SER A 750 18.89 73.76 -1.92
CA SER A 750 19.70 74.22 -0.78
C SER A 750 19.88 73.08 0.24
N VAL A 751 21.06 73.03 0.88
CA VAL A 751 21.28 72.91 2.34
C VAL A 751 21.08 71.55 3.04
N SER A 752 22.24 70.93 3.32
CA SER A 752 22.66 70.30 4.59
C SER A 752 21.80 70.62 5.83
N ALA A 753 21.24 69.60 6.49
CA ALA A 753 21.19 69.55 7.95
C ALA A 753 20.94 68.14 8.51
N GLN A 754 21.68 67.88 9.58
CA GLN A 754 21.77 66.74 10.48
C GLN A 754 20.47 66.09 10.98
N SER A 755 20.67 64.85 11.41
CA SER A 755 19.91 64.06 12.39
C SER A 755 19.25 64.88 13.51
N ILE A 756 18.10 64.40 14.01
CA ILE A 756 17.85 63.98 15.41
C ILE A 756 16.39 63.50 15.55
N SER A 757 16.25 62.61 16.52
CA SER A 757 15.14 61.81 17.01
C SER A 757 13.83 62.49 17.44
N SER A 758 12.81 61.61 17.51
CA SER A 758 11.87 61.41 18.64
C SER A 758 10.54 62.17 18.71
N VAL A 759 9.55 61.38 19.17
CA VAL A 759 8.35 61.69 19.96
C VAL A 759 6.99 61.59 19.24
N ARG A 760 6.25 60.55 19.68
CA ARG A 760 4.80 60.42 19.90
C ARG A 760 3.95 61.69 19.69
N SER A 761 2.77 61.56 19.07
CA SER A 761 1.47 61.42 19.76
C SER A 761 0.28 61.50 18.78
N HIS A 762 -0.83 60.86 19.18
CA HIS A 762 -2.27 61.09 18.92
C HIS A 762 -2.69 61.86 17.65
N GLY A 763 -3.66 61.44 16.83
CA GLY A 763 -5.00 60.95 17.14
C GLY A 763 -6.06 61.88 16.49
N SER A 764 -7.15 61.30 15.97
CA SER A 764 -8.32 61.89 15.28
C SER A 764 -8.11 62.18 13.78
N SER A 765 -8.98 61.79 12.86
CA SER A 765 -10.40 61.37 12.93
C SER A 765 -10.70 60.13 12.09
#